data_AF-A0A1W0A7R2-F1
#
_entry.id   AF-A0A1W0A7R2-F1
#
_cell.length_a   1.000
_cell.length_b   1.000
_cell.length_c   1.000
_cell.angle_alpha   90.00
_cell.angle_beta   90.00
_cell.angle_gamma   90.00
#
_symmetry.space_group_name_H-M   'P 1'
#
loop_
_entity.id
_entity.type
_entity.pdbx_description
1 polymer ?
#
loop_
_entity_poly.entity_id
_entity_poly.type
_entity_poly.pdbx_seq_one_letter_code
_entity_poly.pdbx_strand_id
1 'polypeptide(L)'
;MIIFDQILQQQIIQIYNDQLLFAPTIPNFNIIDSQIAVLLSALNNQIQPVYARKILYEELISIVGAIKGLRHYNVMLMTYLMTGYCWADFARNWAMAHTIERQTRCSNMFAANGAVYLEAILRNIDFSTWLTANEMQFDSYIAFPIMNMPDGKAWVDSLKAHQIITLGQHHSSSNIRIATKQSICIENALGQKPFLQLKSINSIERGTFWTSSYLFGALQTDFASLQPNQSLIRNSSIVFGNQNPFQLLGQLTSIDLMWIPIPRKLLAAVQVFRNELISTIESSPTLNLHNLIPEVNFNPTPQLWNRPNLTFYGGNPFYSFGSPLPIVQEAFGFDDACGIQSSLTVQWSPLSSLFAFTVASQNNSEICSQVPTSQIELCFTAVAATNSMKNVLPIINFAQTDLTQLSLMQFVAEKGTYPILNPPFTIFGLIMLYEWAMNLREAVSFHRDIQTIDLISKAYPTVESSAIPISTSFREYLWQCAAITTVGLCFVAILMATLWLIYRPKHSECMVCIGRPILFIGIWLLNTSPLELVQSHGLITHFKSPPLAWYQTILAASELTWCVFIVHDLFSFLTQQYTKLYASDSTHLTWLVAIIWIFVSPQQHHVRLERNCQYIDMDFEIVCTSGYVQIGSYLLDLELVWHQHFFTMWSSDWDTQMFQK
;
A
#
# COMPACT_ATOMS: atom_id res chain seq x y z
N MET A 1 21.15 4.10 -13.79
CA MET A 1 22.02 3.62 -12.68
C MET A 1 21.29 3.61 -11.34
N ILE A 2 20.54 4.68 -11.02
CA ILE A 2 19.60 4.86 -9.88
C ILE A 2 18.74 3.63 -9.55
N ILE A 3 18.14 2.97 -10.56
CA ILE A 3 17.24 1.82 -10.37
C ILE A 3 17.95 0.60 -9.75
N PHE A 4 19.28 0.55 -9.78
CA PHE A 4 20.08 -0.60 -9.34
C PHE A 4 20.88 -0.32 -8.07
N ASP A 5 20.61 0.81 -7.39
CA ASP A 5 21.16 1.06 -6.07
C ASP A 5 20.15 0.64 -5.00
N GLN A 6 20.52 -0.33 -4.15
CA GLN A 6 19.61 -0.90 -3.16
C GLN A 6 19.17 0.13 -2.12
N ILE A 7 20.05 1.04 -1.69
CA ILE A 7 19.73 2.07 -0.69
C ILE A 7 18.69 3.03 -1.28
N LEU A 8 18.89 3.40 -2.55
CA LEU A 8 17.97 4.28 -3.24
C LEU A 8 16.61 3.61 -3.49
N GLN A 9 16.59 2.32 -3.85
CA GLN A 9 15.36 1.54 -3.97
C GLN A 9 14.57 1.53 -2.65
N GLN A 10 15.23 1.26 -1.51
CA GLN A 10 14.57 1.26 -0.19
C GLN A 10 13.94 2.61 0.15
N GLN A 11 14.59 3.72 -0.20
CA GLN A 11 14.05 5.05 0.04
C GLN A 11 12.86 5.38 -0.87
N ILE A 12 12.94 5.02 -2.16
CA ILE A 12 11.78 5.13 -3.07
C ILE A 12 10.61 4.31 -2.52
N ILE A 13 10.87 3.11 -2.03
CA ILE A 13 9.85 2.24 -1.42
C ILE A 13 9.19 2.96 -0.25
N GLN A 14 9.97 3.54 0.66
CA GLN A 14 9.45 4.20 1.84
C GLN A 14 8.64 5.47 1.51
N ILE A 15 9.11 6.29 0.57
CA ILE A 15 8.36 7.47 0.07
C ILE A 15 7.02 7.05 -0.49
N TYR A 16 7.01 6.04 -1.37
CA TYR A 16 5.75 5.55 -1.92
C TYR A 16 4.84 5.00 -0.83
N ASN A 17 5.38 4.26 0.14
CA ASN A 17 4.59 3.72 1.25
C ASN A 17 3.93 4.81 2.09
N ASP A 18 4.64 5.90 2.36
CA ASP A 18 4.10 7.06 3.07
C ASP A 18 3.05 7.79 2.23
N GLN A 19 3.29 8.02 0.93
CA GLN A 19 2.31 8.68 0.05
C GLN A 19 1.04 7.82 -0.17
N LEU A 20 1.21 6.50 -0.25
CA LEU A 20 0.11 5.53 -0.38
C LEU A 20 -0.75 5.47 0.90
N LEU A 21 -0.21 5.83 2.06
CA LEU A 21 -0.95 5.86 3.33
C LEU A 21 -2.03 6.95 3.32
N PHE A 22 -1.69 8.15 2.86
CA PHE A 22 -2.53 9.34 2.93
C PHE A 22 -3.55 9.46 1.79
N ALA A 23 -3.57 8.50 0.85
CA ALA A 23 -4.32 8.52 -0.41
C ALA A 23 -3.96 9.74 -1.28
N PRO A 24 -4.09 9.68 -2.62
CA PRO A 24 -3.63 10.78 -3.48
C PRO A 24 -4.60 11.95 -3.37
N THR A 25 -4.36 12.86 -2.43
CA THR A 25 -4.79 14.25 -2.59
C THR A 25 -4.14 14.86 -3.83
N ILE A 26 -2.97 14.32 -4.24
CA ILE A 26 -2.25 14.73 -5.45
C ILE A 26 -1.77 13.47 -6.20
N PRO A 27 -2.32 13.15 -7.39
CA PRO A 27 -1.95 11.95 -8.16
C PRO A 27 -0.56 12.05 -8.79
N ASN A 28 -0.05 13.27 -8.97
CA ASN A 28 1.30 13.54 -9.48
C ASN A 28 2.06 14.37 -8.45
N PHE A 29 3.24 13.93 -8.05
CA PHE A 29 4.06 14.67 -7.11
C PHE A 29 5.51 14.74 -7.57
N ASN A 30 6.23 15.76 -7.11
CA ASN A 30 7.66 15.86 -7.39
C ASN A 30 8.43 15.14 -6.28
N ILE A 31 9.18 14.09 -6.63
CA ILE A 31 9.95 13.30 -5.66
C ILE A 31 11.04 14.10 -4.93
N ILE A 32 11.39 15.28 -5.45
CA ILE A 32 12.41 16.19 -4.89
C ILE A 32 11.82 17.15 -3.84
N ASP A 33 10.49 17.24 -3.71
CA ASP A 33 9.85 18.13 -2.73
C ASP A 33 10.24 17.74 -1.29
N SER A 34 10.70 18.71 -0.49
CA SER A 34 11.10 18.45 0.89
C SER A 34 9.93 18.05 1.78
N GLN A 35 8.70 18.40 1.42
CA GLN A 35 7.49 17.99 2.16
C GLN A 35 7.17 16.48 2.00
N ILE A 36 7.80 15.81 1.02
CA ILE A 36 7.64 14.37 0.75
C ILE A 36 8.74 13.55 1.43
N ALA A 37 9.56 14.20 2.24
CA ALA A 37 10.65 13.54 2.93
C ALA A 37 10.18 12.46 3.90
N VAL A 38 10.97 11.40 3.99
CA VAL A 38 10.75 10.32 4.94
C VAL A 38 11.25 10.76 6.30
N LEU A 39 10.36 10.65 7.29
CA LEU A 39 10.64 11.01 8.66
C LEU A 39 11.15 9.78 9.42
N LEU A 40 12.21 9.95 10.21
CA LEU A 40 12.88 8.91 11.00
C LEU A 40 13.30 7.73 10.12
N SER A 41 14.41 7.90 9.39
CA SER A 41 14.91 6.94 8.40
C SER A 41 15.17 5.55 9.00
N ALA A 42 14.13 4.71 9.05
CA ALA A 42 14.29 3.29 9.26
C ALA A 42 14.64 2.69 7.89
N LEU A 43 15.88 2.26 7.72
CA LEU A 43 16.33 1.47 6.57
C LEU A 43 15.67 0.06 6.51
N ASN A 44 14.69 -0.20 7.38
CA ASN A 44 14.04 -1.48 7.50
C ASN A 44 12.76 -1.46 6.67
N ASN A 45 12.64 -2.40 5.72
CA ASN A 45 11.44 -2.63 4.91
C ASN A 45 10.31 -3.22 5.78
N GLN A 46 9.85 -2.47 6.77
CA GLN A 46 8.78 -2.84 7.67
C GLN A 46 7.43 -2.44 7.10
N ILE A 47 6.47 -3.36 7.16
CA ILE A 47 5.11 -3.18 6.65
C ILE A 47 4.14 -3.21 7.80
N GLN A 48 3.20 -2.28 7.80
CA GLN A 48 2.09 -2.27 8.73
C GLN A 48 1.06 -3.35 8.36
N PRO A 49 0.78 -4.33 9.23
CA PRO A 49 0.01 -5.53 8.86
C PRO A 49 -1.50 -5.27 8.68
N VAL A 50 -2.00 -4.10 9.06
CA VAL A 50 -3.39 -3.68 8.79
C VAL A 50 -3.56 -3.24 7.34
N TYR A 51 -2.49 -2.82 6.67
CA TYR A 51 -2.52 -2.26 5.32
C TYR A 51 -3.22 -3.17 4.30
N ALA A 52 -2.96 -4.48 4.37
CA ALA A 52 -3.62 -5.46 3.51
C ALA A 52 -5.14 -5.49 3.66
N ARG A 53 -5.62 -5.45 4.92
CA ARG A 53 -7.04 -5.43 5.25
C ARG A 53 -7.68 -4.11 4.86
N LYS A 54 -6.96 -2.98 5.03
CA LYS A 54 -7.40 -1.68 4.52
C LYS A 54 -7.65 -1.74 3.01
N ILE A 55 -6.70 -2.26 2.21
CA ILE A 55 -6.91 -2.39 0.76
C ILE A 55 -8.14 -3.26 0.48
N LEU A 56 -8.28 -4.41 1.15
CA LEU A 56 -9.39 -5.33 0.92
C LEU A 56 -10.76 -4.68 1.23
N TYR A 57 -10.88 -4.05 2.39
CA TYR A 57 -12.18 -3.61 2.92
C TYR A 57 -12.55 -2.16 2.57
N GLU A 58 -11.58 -1.32 2.22
CA GLU A 58 -11.80 0.11 1.95
C GLU A 58 -11.63 0.47 0.47
N GLU A 59 -10.70 -0.17 -0.24
CA GLU A 59 -10.31 0.26 -1.60
C GLU A 59 -10.75 -0.71 -2.69
N LEU A 60 -10.68 -2.02 -2.43
CA LEU A 60 -11.18 -3.07 -3.29
C LEU A 60 -12.66 -3.34 -3.00
N ILE A 61 -13.53 -2.40 -3.37
CA ILE A 61 -14.99 -2.52 -3.15
C ILE A 61 -15.79 -2.59 -4.46
N SER A 62 -15.12 -2.70 -5.61
CA SER A 62 -15.81 -2.75 -6.90
C SER A 62 -16.53 -4.09 -7.12
N ILE A 63 -17.81 -4.02 -7.54
CA ILE A 63 -18.63 -5.20 -7.82
C ILE A 63 -17.99 -6.08 -8.91
N VAL A 64 -17.44 -5.46 -9.96
CA VAL A 64 -16.76 -6.19 -11.05
C VAL A 64 -15.54 -6.94 -10.55
N GLY A 65 -14.76 -6.32 -9.66
CA GLY A 65 -13.62 -6.97 -9.01
C GLY A 65 -14.06 -8.16 -8.15
N ALA A 66 -15.10 -7.98 -7.32
CA ALA A 66 -15.63 -9.03 -6.47
C ALA A 66 -16.19 -10.23 -7.28
N ILE A 67 -16.91 -9.98 -8.37
CA ILE A 67 -17.41 -11.05 -9.26
C ILE A 67 -16.24 -11.80 -9.91
N LYS A 68 -15.22 -11.07 -10.37
CA LYS A 68 -14.02 -11.69 -10.93
C LYS A 68 -13.35 -12.56 -9.89
N GLY A 69 -13.04 -12.03 -8.70
CA GLY A 69 -12.41 -12.81 -7.63
C GLY A 69 -13.24 -14.05 -7.29
N LEU A 70 -14.56 -13.92 -7.14
CA LEU A 70 -15.44 -15.02 -6.77
C LEU A 70 -15.40 -16.14 -7.80
N ARG A 71 -15.37 -15.80 -9.10
CA ARG A 71 -15.29 -16.79 -10.19
C ARG A 71 -13.93 -17.50 -10.27
N HIS A 72 -12.88 -16.95 -9.67
CA HIS A 72 -11.57 -17.59 -9.59
C HIS A 72 -11.42 -18.44 -8.32
N TYR A 73 -12.20 -18.15 -7.28
CA TYR A 73 -12.15 -18.91 -6.03
C TYR A 73 -12.45 -20.39 -6.23
N ASN A 74 -11.81 -21.25 -5.44
CA ASN A 74 -12.03 -22.69 -5.53
C ASN A 74 -13.48 -23.02 -5.19
N VAL A 75 -14.21 -23.54 -6.18
CA VAL A 75 -15.63 -23.87 -6.06
C VAL A 75 -15.91 -24.85 -4.91
N MET A 76 -14.99 -25.78 -4.62
CA MET A 76 -15.16 -26.77 -3.54
C MET A 76 -15.10 -26.14 -2.15
N LEU A 77 -14.50 -24.95 -2.02
CA LEU A 77 -14.34 -24.24 -0.76
C LEU A 77 -15.43 -23.17 -0.56
N MET A 78 -16.39 -23.02 -1.48
CA MET A 78 -17.38 -21.93 -1.43
C MET A 78 -18.26 -21.94 -0.18
N THR A 79 -18.51 -23.11 0.43
CA THR A 79 -19.24 -23.19 1.72
C THR A 79 -18.46 -22.59 2.88
N TYR A 80 -17.14 -22.41 2.74
CA TYR A 80 -16.27 -21.76 3.72
C TYR A 80 -16.14 -20.25 3.49
N LEU A 81 -16.79 -19.68 2.46
CA LEU A 81 -16.82 -18.24 2.26
C LEU A 81 -17.47 -17.57 3.48
N MET A 82 -16.76 -16.64 4.10
CA MET A 82 -17.18 -16.00 5.35
C MET A 82 -18.23 -14.92 5.11
N THR A 83 -19.45 -15.35 4.81
CA THR A 83 -20.60 -14.47 4.58
C THR A 83 -21.83 -14.95 5.35
N GLY A 84 -22.51 -14.01 5.99
CA GLY A 84 -23.78 -14.26 6.64
C GLY A 84 -24.93 -13.98 5.69
N TYR A 85 -25.43 -15.02 5.05
CA TYR A 85 -26.56 -14.92 4.14
C TYR A 85 -27.81 -14.39 4.86
N CYS A 86 -28.39 -13.35 4.30
CA CYS A 86 -29.64 -12.76 4.74
C CYS A 86 -30.84 -13.39 4.01
N TRP A 87 -30.64 -13.78 2.76
CA TRP A 87 -31.67 -14.38 1.91
C TRP A 87 -31.09 -15.48 1.02
N ALA A 88 -31.92 -16.47 0.71
CA ALA A 88 -31.58 -17.47 -0.29
C ALA A 88 -31.63 -16.86 -1.70
N ASP A 89 -32.59 -15.97 -1.97
CA ASP A 89 -32.93 -15.45 -3.30
C ASP A 89 -32.92 -13.92 -3.40
N PHE A 90 -32.74 -13.41 -4.63
CA PHE A 90 -32.77 -11.97 -4.91
C PHE A 90 -34.13 -11.30 -4.63
N ALA A 91 -35.24 -12.03 -4.77
CA ALA A 91 -36.57 -11.50 -4.49
C ALA A 91 -36.86 -11.40 -2.99
N ARG A 92 -35.97 -11.93 -2.13
CA ARG A 92 -36.06 -11.92 -0.66
C ARG A 92 -37.27 -12.70 -0.14
N ASN A 93 -37.70 -13.72 -0.89
CA ASN A 93 -38.80 -14.59 -0.50
C ASN A 93 -38.42 -15.54 0.65
N TRP A 94 -37.14 -15.91 0.75
CA TRP A 94 -36.67 -16.90 1.73
C TRP A 94 -35.55 -16.33 2.60
N ALA A 95 -35.90 -15.93 3.83
CA ALA A 95 -34.99 -15.37 4.83
C ALA A 95 -34.07 -16.45 5.43
N MET A 96 -32.80 -16.10 5.65
CA MET A 96 -31.75 -17.01 6.13
C MET A 96 -30.98 -16.53 7.36
N ALA A 97 -31.14 -15.27 7.79
CA ALA A 97 -30.36 -14.76 8.92
C ALA A 97 -30.65 -15.55 10.20
N HIS A 98 -29.63 -15.75 11.04
CA HIS A 98 -29.78 -16.65 12.19
C HIS A 98 -30.73 -16.14 13.28
N THR A 99 -30.87 -14.83 13.43
CA THR A 99 -31.81 -14.20 14.38
C THR A 99 -32.78 -13.25 13.68
N ILE A 100 -33.91 -12.94 14.34
CA ILE A 100 -34.92 -12.00 13.81
C ILE A 100 -34.33 -10.59 13.75
N GLU A 101 -33.54 -10.25 14.77
CA GLU A 101 -32.83 -9.00 14.92
C GLU A 101 -31.81 -8.83 13.79
N ARG A 102 -31.03 -9.87 13.47
CA ARG A 102 -30.15 -9.85 12.28
C ARG A 102 -30.95 -9.78 10.98
N GLN A 103 -32.07 -10.49 10.83
CA GLN A 103 -32.89 -10.38 9.62
C GLN A 103 -33.44 -8.96 9.41
N THR A 104 -33.79 -8.28 10.51
CA THR A 104 -34.21 -6.87 10.50
C THR A 104 -33.05 -5.97 10.09
N ARG A 105 -31.85 -6.20 10.66
CA ARG A 105 -30.61 -5.51 10.28
C ARG A 105 -30.26 -5.72 8.80
N CYS A 106 -30.37 -6.94 8.28
CA CYS A 106 -30.21 -7.27 6.87
C CYS A 106 -31.11 -6.41 5.98
N SER A 107 -32.40 -6.33 6.32
CA SER A 107 -33.38 -5.56 5.55
C SER A 107 -33.08 -4.06 5.56
N ASN A 108 -32.57 -3.54 6.68
CA ASN A 108 -32.28 -2.12 6.86
C ASN A 108 -30.92 -1.68 6.28
N MET A 109 -29.90 -2.54 6.32
CA MET A 109 -28.50 -2.17 6.01
C MET A 109 -27.91 -2.92 4.82
N PHE A 110 -28.30 -4.18 4.59
CA PHE A 110 -27.60 -5.07 3.66
C PHE A 110 -28.41 -5.45 2.41
N ALA A 111 -29.63 -4.92 2.26
CA ALA A 111 -30.48 -5.25 1.11
C ALA A 111 -29.83 -4.94 -0.26
N ALA A 112 -28.95 -3.92 -0.34
CA ALA A 112 -28.21 -3.59 -1.57
C ALA A 112 -26.91 -4.39 -1.75
N ASN A 113 -26.48 -5.16 -0.74
CA ASN A 113 -25.24 -5.92 -0.78
C ASN A 113 -25.49 -7.30 -1.41
N GLY A 114 -25.01 -7.52 -2.63
CA GLY A 114 -25.15 -8.83 -3.31
C GLY A 114 -24.53 -10.00 -2.55
N ALA A 115 -23.53 -9.77 -1.70
CA ALA A 115 -22.83 -10.83 -0.96
C ALA A 115 -23.68 -11.50 0.13
N VAL A 116 -24.78 -10.88 0.57
CA VAL A 116 -25.70 -11.48 1.56
C VAL A 116 -26.82 -12.31 0.93
N TYR A 117 -26.80 -12.47 -0.40
CA TYR A 117 -27.76 -13.29 -1.15
C TYR A 117 -27.06 -14.57 -1.59
N LEU A 118 -27.55 -15.73 -1.12
CA LEU A 118 -26.95 -17.01 -1.50
C LEU A 118 -27.01 -17.25 -3.02
N GLU A 119 -28.13 -16.92 -3.64
CA GLU A 119 -28.33 -16.97 -5.10
C GLU A 119 -27.25 -16.20 -5.86
N ALA A 120 -26.79 -15.05 -5.36
CA ALA A 120 -25.74 -14.27 -6.02
C ALA A 120 -24.43 -15.05 -6.10
N ILE A 121 -24.10 -15.79 -5.04
CA ILE A 121 -22.89 -16.61 -4.97
C ILE A 121 -23.06 -17.84 -5.88
N LEU A 122 -24.17 -18.58 -5.72
CA LEU A 122 -24.42 -19.81 -6.48
C LEU A 122 -24.50 -19.59 -8.00
N ARG A 123 -25.00 -18.43 -8.45
CA ARG A 123 -25.02 -18.07 -9.88
C ARG A 123 -23.68 -17.59 -10.44
N ASN A 124 -22.70 -17.31 -9.59
CA ASN A 124 -21.37 -16.88 -10.04
C ASN A 124 -20.31 -17.98 -9.93
N ILE A 125 -20.71 -19.22 -9.66
CA ILE A 125 -19.82 -20.37 -9.52
C ILE A 125 -20.34 -21.54 -10.35
N ASP A 126 -19.50 -22.56 -10.54
CA ASP A 126 -19.95 -23.81 -11.17
C ASP A 126 -20.84 -24.55 -10.17
N PHE A 127 -22.13 -24.22 -10.21
CA PHE A 127 -23.12 -24.74 -9.29
C PHE A 127 -23.21 -26.27 -9.37
N SER A 128 -23.02 -26.86 -10.55
CA SER A 128 -23.06 -28.31 -10.72
C SER A 128 -21.91 -28.98 -9.96
N THR A 129 -20.68 -28.47 -10.12
CA THR A 129 -19.51 -28.96 -9.39
C THR A 129 -19.66 -28.71 -7.88
N TRP A 130 -20.12 -27.52 -7.47
CA TRP A 130 -20.38 -27.24 -6.05
C TRP A 130 -21.41 -28.19 -5.43
N LEU A 131 -22.48 -28.49 -6.17
CA LEU A 131 -23.56 -29.35 -5.71
C LEU A 131 -23.06 -30.78 -5.50
N THR A 132 -22.18 -31.33 -6.36
CA THR A 132 -21.63 -32.68 -6.14
C THR A 132 -20.96 -32.88 -4.77
N ALA A 133 -20.40 -31.81 -4.19
CA ALA A 133 -19.76 -31.84 -2.88
C ALA A 133 -20.74 -31.58 -1.72
N ASN A 134 -21.85 -30.88 -1.97
CA ASN A 134 -22.72 -30.32 -0.93
C ASN A 134 -24.19 -30.73 -1.07
N GLU A 135 -24.53 -31.61 -2.01
CA GLU A 135 -25.91 -31.97 -2.40
C GLU A 135 -26.78 -32.34 -1.19
N MET A 136 -26.29 -33.28 -0.37
CA MET A 136 -27.04 -33.77 0.79
C MET A 136 -27.40 -32.62 1.76
N GLN A 137 -26.46 -31.72 2.04
CA GLN A 137 -26.66 -30.63 2.99
C GLN A 137 -27.50 -29.50 2.39
N PHE A 138 -27.20 -29.11 1.15
CA PHE A 138 -27.95 -28.09 0.42
C PHE A 138 -29.42 -28.50 0.23
N ASP A 139 -29.66 -29.73 -0.24
CA ASP A 139 -31.01 -30.20 -0.48
C ASP A 139 -31.79 -30.33 0.82
N SER A 140 -31.19 -30.86 1.89
CA SER A 140 -31.87 -31.05 3.18
C SER A 140 -32.21 -29.73 3.86
N TYR A 141 -31.25 -28.80 3.93
CA TYR A 141 -31.36 -27.63 4.80
C TYR A 141 -31.88 -26.36 4.09
N ILE A 142 -31.78 -26.32 2.76
CA ILE A 142 -32.15 -25.13 1.94
C ILE A 142 -33.16 -25.51 0.87
N ALA A 143 -32.83 -26.41 -0.07
CA ALA A 143 -33.63 -26.60 -1.27
C ALA A 143 -34.99 -27.25 -0.99
N PHE A 144 -35.04 -28.35 -0.24
CA PHE A 144 -36.29 -29.05 0.09
C PHE A 144 -37.30 -28.18 0.84
N PRO A 145 -36.90 -27.44 1.91
CA PRO A 145 -37.76 -26.44 2.54
C PRO A 145 -38.30 -25.41 1.55
N ILE A 146 -37.47 -24.89 0.65
CA ILE A 146 -37.87 -23.91 -0.38
C ILE A 146 -38.86 -24.52 -1.38
N MET A 147 -38.61 -25.73 -1.86
CA MET A 147 -39.48 -26.41 -2.84
C MET A 147 -40.92 -26.63 -2.34
N ASN A 148 -41.13 -26.67 -1.02
CA ASN A 148 -42.45 -26.80 -0.40
C ASN A 148 -43.20 -25.45 -0.26
N MET A 149 -42.59 -24.34 -0.66
CA MET A 149 -43.17 -23.00 -0.66
C MET A 149 -43.46 -22.51 -2.08
N PRO A 150 -44.33 -21.48 -2.27
CA PRO A 150 -44.61 -20.90 -3.58
C PRO A 150 -43.33 -20.50 -4.33
N ASP A 151 -43.30 -20.72 -5.64
CA ASP A 151 -42.18 -20.41 -6.55
C ASP A 151 -40.84 -21.11 -6.26
N GLY A 152 -40.73 -21.88 -5.18
CA GLY A 152 -39.48 -22.47 -4.74
C GLY A 152 -38.91 -23.54 -5.69
N LYS A 153 -39.77 -24.40 -6.24
CA LYS A 153 -39.34 -25.40 -7.24
C LYS A 153 -38.74 -24.73 -8.48
N ALA A 154 -39.40 -23.70 -9.00
CA ALA A 154 -38.93 -22.96 -10.16
C ALA A 154 -37.57 -22.29 -9.88
N TRP A 155 -37.36 -21.76 -8.67
CA TRP A 155 -36.07 -21.18 -8.28
C TRP A 155 -34.94 -22.23 -8.23
N VAL A 156 -35.17 -23.39 -7.59
CA VAL A 156 -34.17 -24.48 -7.55
C VAL A 156 -33.83 -24.98 -8.96
N ASP A 157 -34.85 -25.20 -9.80
CA ASP A 157 -34.66 -25.61 -11.20
C ASP A 157 -33.86 -24.54 -11.98
N SER A 158 -34.10 -23.25 -11.72
CA SER A 158 -33.37 -22.15 -12.34
C SER A 158 -31.89 -22.06 -11.94
N LEU A 159 -31.53 -22.52 -10.73
CA LEU A 159 -30.14 -22.62 -10.30
C LEU A 159 -29.43 -23.78 -11.01
N LYS A 160 -30.10 -24.95 -11.07
CA LYS A 160 -29.56 -26.15 -11.75
C LYS A 160 -29.39 -25.96 -13.26
N ALA A 161 -30.24 -25.14 -13.88
CA ALA A 161 -30.16 -24.83 -15.31
C ALA A 161 -29.18 -23.69 -15.64
N HIS A 162 -28.64 -22.97 -14.64
CA HIS A 162 -27.78 -21.82 -14.86
C HIS A 162 -26.40 -22.23 -15.39
N GLN A 163 -25.90 -21.51 -16.41
CA GLN A 163 -24.53 -21.64 -16.91
C GLN A 163 -23.77 -20.32 -16.73
N ILE A 164 -22.56 -20.40 -16.19
CA ILE A 164 -21.69 -19.23 -16.05
C ILE A 164 -21.13 -18.86 -17.43
N ILE A 165 -21.11 -17.56 -17.73
CA ILE A 165 -20.38 -17.03 -18.89
C ILE A 165 -18.90 -16.90 -18.48
N THR A 166 -18.01 -17.64 -19.13
CA THR A 166 -16.58 -17.73 -18.81
C THR A 166 -15.83 -16.43 -19.12
N LEU A 167 -15.11 -15.93 -18.13
CA LEU A 167 -13.92 -15.08 -18.28
C LEU A 167 -12.75 -15.96 -17.79
N GLY A 168 -11.63 -15.96 -18.51
CA GLY A 168 -10.57 -16.99 -18.45
C GLY A 168 -10.09 -17.41 -17.06
N GLN A 169 -9.74 -18.70 -16.95
CA GLN A 169 -9.43 -19.42 -15.71
C GLN A 169 -7.94 -19.35 -15.33
N HIS A 170 -7.66 -19.24 -14.02
CA HIS A 170 -6.50 -19.83 -13.34
C HIS A 170 -6.91 -20.20 -11.91
N HIS A 171 -6.32 -21.29 -11.37
CA HIS A 171 -6.67 -21.90 -10.08
C HIS A 171 -5.64 -21.60 -8.99
N SER A 172 -6.10 -21.31 -7.76
CA SER A 172 -5.51 -21.81 -6.50
C SER A 172 -6.51 -21.67 -5.33
N SER A 173 -6.15 -22.19 -4.15
CA SER A 173 -7.06 -22.55 -3.05
C SER A 173 -6.53 -22.19 -1.65
N SER A 174 -7.48 -22.00 -0.73
CA SER A 174 -7.51 -22.11 0.76
C SER A 174 -7.33 -20.87 1.67
N ASN A 175 -7.99 -20.96 2.83
CA ASN A 175 -8.34 -19.93 3.82
C ASN A 175 -7.14 -19.35 4.57
N ILE A 176 -6.77 -18.11 4.24
CA ILE A 176 -5.45 -17.57 4.58
C ILE A 176 -5.52 -16.09 5.00
N ARG A 177 -4.56 -15.62 5.81
CA ARG A 177 -4.24 -14.19 5.94
C ARG A 177 -3.85 -13.64 4.56
N ILE A 178 -4.69 -12.77 4.00
CA ILE A 178 -4.53 -12.16 2.67
C ILE A 178 -3.09 -11.72 2.41
N ALA A 179 -2.43 -12.36 1.44
CA ALA A 179 -1.15 -11.90 0.92
C ALA A 179 -1.34 -10.57 0.19
N THR A 180 -0.32 -9.72 0.22
CA THR A 180 -0.32 -8.50 -0.58
C THR A 180 1.01 -8.33 -1.27
N LYS A 181 0.97 -8.25 -2.60
CA LYS A 181 2.12 -7.84 -3.41
C LYS A 181 1.81 -6.48 -4.02
N GLN A 182 2.64 -5.50 -3.68
CA GLN A 182 2.51 -4.16 -4.21
C GLN A 182 3.77 -3.77 -4.98
N SER A 183 3.58 -3.21 -6.17
CA SER A 183 4.68 -2.84 -7.06
C SER A 183 4.47 -1.48 -7.72
N ILE A 184 5.57 -0.85 -8.13
CA ILE A 184 5.58 0.33 -8.99
C ILE A 184 6.33 0.01 -10.28
N CYS A 185 5.93 0.65 -11.37
CA CYS A 185 6.66 0.60 -12.62
C CYS A 185 7.68 1.74 -12.65
N ILE A 186 8.94 1.43 -12.94
CA ILE A 186 9.96 2.46 -13.16
C ILE A 186 10.32 2.44 -14.65
N GLU A 187 9.98 3.52 -15.37
CA GLU A 187 10.43 3.72 -16.74
C GLU A 187 11.80 4.40 -16.74
N ASN A 188 12.76 3.80 -17.44
CA ASN A 188 14.05 4.41 -17.69
C ASN A 188 14.08 5.14 -19.05
N ALA A 189 15.15 5.89 -19.31
CA ALA A 189 15.36 6.58 -20.57
C ALA A 189 15.33 5.67 -21.83
N LEU A 190 15.51 4.35 -21.69
CA LEU A 190 15.39 3.37 -22.79
C LEU A 190 13.95 2.92 -23.06
N GLY A 191 12.97 3.39 -22.29
CA GLY A 191 11.59 2.91 -22.34
C GLY A 191 11.38 1.52 -21.72
N GLN A 192 12.38 0.96 -21.03
CA GLN A 192 12.20 -0.28 -20.27
C GLN A 192 11.40 0.00 -19.00
N LYS A 193 10.52 -0.93 -18.64
CA LYS A 193 9.54 -0.79 -17.56
C LYS A 193 9.66 -1.91 -16.51
N PRO A 194 10.80 -2.05 -15.80
CA PRO A 194 10.89 -2.97 -14.68
C PRO A 194 9.91 -2.60 -13.56
N PHE A 195 9.39 -3.63 -12.89
CA PHE A 195 8.58 -3.47 -11.69
C PHE A 195 9.46 -3.54 -10.44
N LEU A 196 9.40 -2.52 -9.58
CA LEU A 196 9.97 -2.54 -8.24
C LEU A 196 8.89 -2.97 -7.24
N GLN A 197 9.14 -4.01 -6.46
CA GLN A 197 8.25 -4.42 -5.40
C GLN A 197 8.38 -3.47 -4.19
N LEU A 198 7.29 -2.81 -3.84
CA LEU A 198 7.20 -1.95 -2.65
C LEU A 198 7.07 -2.77 -1.38
N LYS A 199 6.15 -3.73 -1.39
CA LYS A 199 5.73 -4.48 -0.22
C LYS A 199 5.31 -5.88 -0.64
N SER A 200 5.76 -6.89 0.10
CA SER A 200 5.31 -8.26 -0.05
C SER A 200 5.06 -8.86 1.34
N ILE A 201 3.82 -9.26 1.58
CA ILE A 201 3.43 -10.04 2.76
C ILE A 201 2.94 -11.38 2.24
N ASN A 202 3.58 -12.45 2.71
CA ASN A 202 3.16 -13.80 2.38
C ASN A 202 1.88 -14.18 3.13
N SER A 203 1.11 -15.01 2.45
CA SER A 203 -0.13 -15.58 2.93
C SER A 203 0.21 -16.64 4.00
N ILE A 204 -0.49 -16.63 5.14
CA ILE A 204 -0.28 -17.61 6.23
C ILE A 204 -1.63 -18.20 6.66
N GLU A 205 -1.76 -19.53 6.60
CA GLU A 205 -2.89 -20.25 7.18
C GLU A 205 -2.85 -20.14 8.69
N ARG A 206 -3.92 -19.60 9.29
CA ARG A 206 -3.99 -19.40 10.75
C ARG A 206 -4.49 -20.63 11.50
N GLY A 207 -5.08 -21.62 10.82
CA GLY A 207 -5.58 -22.84 11.45
C GLY A 207 -6.46 -22.56 12.67
N THR A 208 -6.12 -23.16 13.81
CA THR A 208 -6.82 -22.99 15.10
C THR A 208 -6.65 -21.60 15.73
N PHE A 209 -5.73 -20.76 15.23
CA PHE A 209 -5.54 -19.37 15.66
C PHE A 209 -6.49 -18.38 14.96
N TRP A 210 -7.52 -18.89 14.28
CA TRP A 210 -8.57 -18.08 13.67
C TRP A 210 -9.73 -17.85 14.65
N THR A 211 -9.62 -16.79 15.44
CA THR A 211 -10.51 -16.54 16.58
C THR A 211 -11.75 -15.72 16.21
N SER A 212 -11.76 -15.04 15.06
CA SER A 212 -12.98 -14.40 14.55
C SER A 212 -14.08 -15.41 14.18
N SER A 213 -13.75 -16.70 14.04
CA SER A 213 -14.74 -17.78 13.84
C SER A 213 -15.74 -17.92 14.99
N TYR A 214 -15.40 -17.47 16.20
CA TYR A 214 -16.33 -17.44 17.33
C TYR A 214 -17.48 -16.43 17.17
N LEU A 215 -17.32 -15.43 16.31
CA LEU A 215 -18.32 -14.36 16.10
C LEU A 215 -19.37 -14.72 15.08
N PHE A 216 -18.94 -15.43 14.04
CA PHE A 216 -19.74 -15.78 12.88
C PHE A 216 -19.08 -16.97 12.16
N GLY A 217 -19.87 -17.99 11.84
CA GLY A 217 -19.43 -19.16 11.07
C GLY A 217 -19.89 -19.10 9.61
N ALA A 218 -19.13 -19.69 8.68
CA ALA A 218 -19.56 -19.80 7.29
C ALA A 218 -20.72 -20.80 7.12
N LEU A 219 -21.28 -20.87 5.90
CA LEU A 219 -22.34 -21.82 5.55
C LEU A 219 -21.98 -23.27 5.85
N GLN A 220 -20.69 -23.63 5.81
CA GLN A 220 -20.23 -24.95 6.23
C GLN A 220 -20.53 -25.23 7.71
N THR A 221 -20.31 -24.25 8.58
CA THR A 221 -20.61 -24.35 10.01
C THR A 221 -22.10 -24.49 10.23
N ASP A 222 -22.91 -23.75 9.46
CA ASP A 222 -24.36 -23.88 9.46
C ASP A 222 -24.77 -25.32 9.13
N PHE A 223 -24.28 -25.87 8.01
CA PHE A 223 -24.57 -27.24 7.60
C PHE A 223 -24.14 -28.30 8.63
N ALA A 224 -23.02 -28.07 9.32
CA ALA A 224 -22.52 -28.97 10.36
C ALA A 224 -23.33 -28.89 11.67
N SER A 225 -23.97 -27.74 11.94
CA SER A 225 -24.68 -27.49 13.19
C SER A 225 -26.14 -27.95 13.16
N LEU A 226 -26.76 -28.01 11.97
CA LEU A 226 -28.16 -28.42 11.83
C LEU A 226 -28.35 -29.94 12.00
N GLN A 227 -29.47 -30.30 12.63
CA GLN A 227 -29.92 -31.68 12.78
C GLN A 227 -30.87 -32.09 11.64
N PRO A 228 -31.11 -33.40 11.41
CA PRO A 228 -32.15 -33.86 10.49
C PRO A 228 -33.51 -33.22 10.81
N ASN A 229 -34.29 -32.89 9.78
CA ASN A 229 -35.57 -32.17 9.87
C ASN A 229 -35.46 -30.73 10.43
N GLN A 230 -34.31 -30.07 10.27
CA GLN A 230 -34.16 -28.64 10.47
C GLN A 230 -33.88 -27.93 9.13
N SER A 231 -34.14 -26.63 9.05
CA SER A 231 -33.85 -25.82 7.88
C SER A 231 -33.27 -24.47 8.27
N LEU A 232 -32.38 -23.95 7.42
CA LEU A 232 -31.86 -22.58 7.50
C LEU A 232 -32.88 -21.52 7.09
N ILE A 233 -33.97 -21.93 6.44
CA ILE A 233 -34.97 -21.01 5.91
C ILE A 233 -35.96 -20.63 7.01
N ARG A 234 -35.93 -19.36 7.42
CA ARG A 234 -36.74 -18.85 8.53
C ARG A 234 -38.24 -19.02 8.33
N ASN A 235 -38.69 -18.90 7.09
CA ASN A 235 -40.10 -18.97 6.75
C ASN A 235 -40.62 -20.41 6.66
N SER A 236 -39.75 -21.41 6.82
CA SER A 236 -40.13 -22.82 6.82
C SER A 236 -40.71 -23.25 8.18
N SER A 237 -41.61 -24.24 8.17
CA SER A 237 -42.17 -24.83 9.40
C SER A 237 -41.13 -25.59 10.25
N ILE A 238 -39.97 -25.90 9.67
CA ILE A 238 -38.88 -26.66 10.28
C ILE A 238 -37.62 -25.81 10.51
N VAL A 239 -37.76 -24.49 10.64
CA VAL A 239 -36.62 -23.61 10.92
C VAL A 239 -35.86 -24.06 12.18
N PHE A 240 -34.53 -24.01 12.11
CA PHE A 240 -33.67 -24.28 13.26
C PHE A 240 -34.01 -23.35 14.45
N GLY A 241 -33.84 -23.84 15.68
CA GLY A 241 -34.12 -23.05 16.89
C GLY A 241 -35.56 -23.05 17.39
N ASN A 242 -36.54 -23.62 16.65
CA ASN A 242 -37.93 -23.75 17.12
C ASN A 242 -38.09 -24.65 18.37
N GLN A 243 -37.18 -25.60 18.60
CA GLN A 243 -37.27 -26.55 19.71
C GLN A 243 -36.36 -26.20 20.91
N ASN A 244 -35.24 -25.48 20.69
CA ASN A 244 -34.31 -25.04 21.74
C ASN A 244 -33.45 -23.85 21.25
N PRO A 245 -33.89 -22.60 21.42
CA PRO A 245 -33.16 -21.43 20.90
C PRO A 245 -31.77 -21.28 21.56
N PHE A 246 -31.66 -21.50 22.88
CA PHE A 246 -30.43 -21.25 23.63
C PHE A 246 -29.28 -22.23 23.35
N GLN A 247 -29.57 -23.43 22.84
CA GLN A 247 -28.57 -24.48 22.64
C GLN A 247 -27.83 -24.35 21.31
N LEU A 248 -28.46 -23.76 20.29
CA LEU A 248 -27.83 -23.46 18.99
C LEU A 248 -27.25 -22.04 18.90
N LEU A 249 -27.74 -21.08 19.70
CA LEU A 249 -27.28 -19.68 19.69
C LEU A 249 -25.79 -19.50 20.04
N GLY A 250 -25.19 -20.47 20.77
CA GLY A 250 -23.76 -20.48 21.06
C GLY A 250 -22.87 -20.97 19.90
N GLN A 251 -23.41 -21.71 18.93
CA GLN A 251 -22.70 -22.23 17.75
C GLN A 251 -23.03 -21.44 16.47
N LEU A 252 -24.26 -20.92 16.37
CA LEU A 252 -24.75 -20.06 15.29
C LEU A 252 -24.70 -18.60 15.73
N THR A 253 -23.52 -18.16 16.15
CA THR A 253 -23.28 -16.77 16.55
C THR A 253 -23.46 -15.84 15.36
N SER A 254 -24.06 -14.67 15.62
CA SER A 254 -24.63 -13.80 14.59
C SER A 254 -24.17 -12.35 14.81
N ILE A 255 -22.84 -12.18 14.89
CA ILE A 255 -22.19 -10.87 15.08
C ILE A 255 -21.54 -10.47 13.76
N ASP A 256 -22.05 -9.39 13.14
CA ASP A 256 -21.44 -8.86 11.93
C ASP A 256 -20.27 -7.92 12.31
N LEU A 257 -19.12 -8.11 11.67
CA LEU A 257 -17.95 -7.23 11.78
C LEU A 257 -17.91 -6.27 10.60
N MET A 258 -17.97 -4.98 10.88
CA MET A 258 -17.91 -3.94 9.86
C MET A 258 -16.62 -3.14 9.99
N TRP A 259 -15.85 -3.06 8.90
CA TRP A 259 -14.66 -2.23 8.82
C TRP A 259 -15.03 -0.75 9.01
N ILE A 260 -14.37 -0.08 9.94
CA ILE A 260 -14.49 1.38 10.08
C ILE A 260 -13.34 2.01 9.28
N PRO A 261 -13.62 2.73 8.18
CA PRO A 261 -12.58 3.37 7.40
C PRO A 261 -11.95 4.52 8.18
N ILE A 262 -10.67 4.80 7.92
CA ILE A 262 -9.97 5.89 8.61
C ILE A 262 -10.60 7.23 8.15
N PRO A 263 -11.10 8.08 9.06
CA PRO A 263 -11.73 9.32 8.66
C PRO A 263 -10.75 10.26 7.96
N ARG A 264 -11.16 10.82 6.82
CA ARG A 264 -10.34 11.76 6.03
C ARG A 264 -9.83 12.95 6.85
N LYS A 265 -10.63 13.44 7.80
CA LYS A 265 -10.24 14.51 8.72
C LYS A 265 -9.05 14.12 9.61
N LEU A 266 -9.00 12.86 10.07
CA LEU A 266 -7.89 12.35 10.88
C LEU A 266 -6.63 12.21 10.03
N LEU A 267 -6.75 11.64 8.82
CA LEU A 267 -5.62 11.55 7.88
C LEU A 267 -5.05 12.94 7.54
N ALA A 268 -5.92 13.91 7.27
CA ALA A 268 -5.49 15.29 7.01
C ALA A 268 -4.78 15.93 8.21
N ALA A 269 -5.26 15.71 9.44
CA ALA A 269 -4.61 16.21 10.65
C ALA A 269 -3.21 15.60 10.85
N VAL A 270 -3.06 14.29 10.60
CA VAL A 270 -1.78 13.60 10.66
C VAL A 270 -0.82 14.07 9.54
N GLN A 271 -1.34 14.35 8.35
CA GLN A 271 -0.56 14.90 7.24
C GLN A 271 -0.04 16.31 7.58
N VAL A 272 -0.90 17.19 8.10
CA VAL A 272 -0.53 18.53 8.56
C VAL A 272 0.55 18.44 9.65
N PHE A 273 0.35 17.56 10.65
CA PHE A 273 1.34 17.31 11.69
C PHE A 273 2.72 16.95 11.12
N ARG A 274 2.77 16.00 10.19
CA ARG A 274 4.04 15.55 9.60
C ARG A 274 4.71 16.65 8.81
N ASN A 275 3.94 17.43 8.02
CA ASN A 275 4.48 18.53 7.24
C ASN A 275 5.08 19.64 8.12
N GLU A 276 4.39 20.01 9.22
CA GLU A 276 4.89 20.98 10.19
C GLU A 276 6.11 20.46 10.96
N LEU A 277 6.16 19.16 11.23
CA LEU A 277 7.33 18.55 11.86
C LEU A 277 8.54 18.56 10.93
N ILE A 278 8.34 18.23 9.65
CA ILE A 278 9.38 18.29 8.62
C ILE A 278 9.93 19.72 8.50
N SER A 279 9.06 20.73 8.35
CA SER A 279 9.48 22.14 8.23
C SER A 279 10.25 22.61 9.47
N THR A 280 9.83 22.18 10.66
CA THR A 280 10.50 22.51 11.92
C THR A 280 11.90 21.91 12.00
N ILE A 281 12.07 20.64 11.65
CA ILE A 281 13.39 19.97 11.64
C ILE A 281 14.32 20.60 10.61
N GLU A 282 13.82 21.03 9.45
CA GLU A 282 14.62 21.75 8.45
C GLU A 282 15.12 23.09 8.97
N SER A 283 14.29 23.81 9.74
CA SER A 283 14.66 25.10 10.34
C SER A 283 15.62 24.97 11.53
N SER A 284 15.62 23.82 12.22
CA SER A 284 16.29 23.61 13.51
C SER A 284 17.25 22.40 13.47
N PRO A 285 18.53 22.61 13.08
CA PRO A 285 19.46 21.53 12.77
C PRO A 285 19.92 20.68 13.97
N THR A 286 19.63 21.11 15.20
CA THR A 286 20.01 20.44 16.46
C THR A 286 18.92 19.54 17.03
N LEU A 287 17.74 19.49 16.41
CA LEU A 287 16.61 18.72 16.90
C LEU A 287 16.88 17.22 16.66
N ASN A 288 16.98 16.41 17.73
CA ASN A 288 17.05 14.94 17.63
C ASN A 288 15.92 14.31 18.44
N LEU A 289 14.84 13.91 17.75
CA LEU A 289 13.61 13.42 18.39
C LEU A 289 13.81 12.14 19.21
N HIS A 290 14.56 11.15 18.69
CA HIS A 290 14.75 9.86 19.36
C HIS A 290 15.61 9.96 20.62
N ASN A 291 16.56 10.91 20.66
CA ASN A 291 17.36 11.15 21.85
C ASN A 291 16.60 11.97 22.92
N LEU A 292 15.57 12.71 22.51
CA LEU A 292 14.81 13.59 23.39
C LEU A 292 13.57 12.92 23.97
N ILE A 293 12.78 12.20 23.15
CA ILE A 293 11.54 11.55 23.57
C ILE A 293 11.79 10.03 23.68
N PRO A 294 11.62 9.42 24.86
CA PRO A 294 11.87 8.00 25.04
C PRO A 294 10.76 7.15 24.42
N GLU A 295 11.14 6.00 23.84
CA GLU A 295 10.21 4.96 23.42
C GLU A 295 9.88 4.03 24.59
N VAL A 296 8.65 4.08 25.09
CA VAL A 296 8.23 3.34 26.29
C VAL A 296 6.85 2.72 26.10
N ASN A 297 6.69 1.47 26.51
CA ASN A 297 5.39 0.81 26.56
C ASN A 297 4.74 1.06 27.93
N PHE A 298 3.62 1.76 27.94
CA PHE A 298 2.83 1.99 29.15
C PHE A 298 1.64 1.04 29.22
N ASN A 299 1.22 0.72 30.45
CA ASN A 299 0.04 -0.09 30.72
C ASN A 299 -1.09 0.74 31.33
N PRO A 300 -1.72 1.65 30.56
CA PRO A 300 -2.66 2.59 31.12
C PRO A 300 -3.95 1.88 31.57
N THR A 301 -4.46 2.28 32.73
CA THR A 301 -5.71 1.84 33.32
C THR A 301 -6.67 3.03 33.37
N PRO A 302 -7.71 3.05 32.53
CA PRO A 302 -8.74 4.08 32.56
C PRO A 302 -9.35 4.25 33.96
N GLN A 303 -9.72 5.46 34.33
CA GLN A 303 -10.21 5.79 35.69
C GLN A 303 -11.43 4.96 36.11
N LEU A 304 -12.34 4.64 35.19
CA LEU A 304 -13.51 3.79 35.47
C LEU A 304 -13.13 2.36 35.88
N TRP A 305 -11.96 1.89 35.41
CA TRP A 305 -11.42 0.56 35.66
C TRP A 305 -10.37 0.55 36.78
N ASN A 306 -9.90 1.73 37.22
CA ASN A 306 -8.97 1.89 38.33
C ASN A 306 -9.70 1.85 39.68
N ARG A 307 -10.31 0.69 40.01
CA ARG A 307 -10.99 0.46 41.29
C ARG A 307 -10.41 -0.75 42.01
N PRO A 308 -10.26 -0.69 43.35
CA PRO A 308 -9.90 -1.87 44.13
C PRO A 308 -11.01 -2.92 44.00
N ASN A 309 -10.63 -4.18 43.82
CA ASN A 309 -11.51 -5.37 43.69
C ASN A 309 -12.20 -5.58 42.33
N LEU A 310 -11.85 -4.83 41.28
CA LEU A 310 -12.36 -5.09 39.95
C LEU A 310 -11.59 -6.26 39.30
N THR A 311 -12.32 -7.26 38.79
CA THR A 311 -11.74 -8.41 38.07
C THR A 311 -12.06 -8.36 36.59
N PHE A 312 -11.05 -8.58 35.76
CA PHE A 312 -11.16 -8.55 34.30
C PHE A 312 -11.02 -9.96 33.73
N TYR A 313 -11.87 -10.29 32.77
CA TYR A 313 -11.93 -11.62 32.14
C TYR A 313 -11.46 -11.62 30.67
N GLY A 314 -11.24 -10.46 30.06
CA GLY A 314 -10.75 -10.34 28.68
C GLY A 314 -11.02 -8.97 28.06
N GLY A 315 -10.19 -8.52 27.13
CA GLY A 315 -10.42 -7.30 26.34
C GLY A 315 -10.80 -7.55 24.88
N ASN A 316 -10.84 -8.82 24.47
CA ASN A 316 -11.08 -9.23 23.10
C ASN A 316 -12.45 -9.92 22.96
N PRO A 317 -13.42 -9.36 22.22
CA PRO A 317 -14.76 -9.93 22.07
C PRO A 317 -14.79 -11.25 21.27
N PHE A 318 -13.67 -11.68 20.67
CA PHE A 318 -13.58 -12.97 19.99
C PHE A 318 -13.66 -14.16 20.97
N TYR A 319 -13.42 -13.96 22.26
CA TYR A 319 -13.47 -15.04 23.25
C TYR A 319 -13.79 -14.52 24.65
N SER A 320 -14.53 -15.29 25.44
CA SER A 320 -15.02 -14.89 26.76
C SER A 320 -14.55 -15.80 27.91
N PHE A 321 -13.54 -16.65 27.68
CA PHE A 321 -13.14 -17.71 28.62
C PHE A 321 -11.84 -17.42 29.38
N GLY A 322 -11.46 -16.14 29.51
CA GLY A 322 -10.22 -15.77 30.21
C GLY A 322 -10.29 -16.01 31.72
N SER A 323 -9.15 -16.27 32.33
CA SER A 323 -9.03 -16.35 33.79
C SER A 323 -9.20 -14.96 34.41
N PRO A 324 -9.75 -14.85 35.63
CA PRO A 324 -9.92 -13.56 36.30
C PRO A 324 -8.55 -12.97 36.66
N LEU A 325 -8.27 -11.76 36.19
CA LEU A 325 -7.02 -11.03 36.47
C LEU A 325 -7.31 -9.62 37.02
N PRO A 326 -6.45 -9.08 37.90
CA PRO A 326 -6.58 -7.72 38.45
C PRO A 326 -5.94 -6.67 37.53
N ILE A 327 -5.88 -6.93 36.23
CA ILE A 327 -5.27 -6.05 35.22
C ILE A 327 -6.22 -5.86 34.05
N VAL A 328 -6.24 -4.63 33.50
CA VAL A 328 -6.94 -4.37 32.23
C VAL A 328 -6.23 -5.13 31.13
N GLN A 329 -6.97 -5.95 30.40
CA GLN A 329 -6.40 -6.82 29.37
C GLN A 329 -6.30 -6.09 28.02
N GLU A 330 -5.41 -6.57 27.16
CA GLU A 330 -5.20 -5.99 25.83
C GLU A 330 -6.49 -6.01 24.98
N ALA A 331 -6.61 -5.01 24.11
CA ALA A 331 -7.70 -4.89 23.17
C ALA A 331 -7.68 -6.02 22.13
N PHE A 332 -8.78 -6.15 21.40
CA PHE A 332 -8.89 -7.18 20.37
C PHE A 332 -7.81 -7.05 19.30
N GLY A 333 -7.39 -8.19 18.76
CA GLY A 333 -6.51 -8.24 17.60
C GLY A 333 -6.95 -9.35 16.67
N PHE A 334 -6.98 -9.07 15.36
CA PHE A 334 -7.18 -10.04 14.29
C PHE A 334 -6.20 -11.22 14.37
N ASP A 335 -5.02 -10.99 14.94
CA ASP A 335 -3.98 -12.01 15.09
C ASP A 335 -3.95 -12.70 16.45
N ASP A 336 -4.89 -12.38 17.32
CA ASP A 336 -4.94 -12.90 18.67
C ASP A 336 -5.47 -14.34 18.69
N ALA A 337 -4.72 -15.22 19.33
CA ALA A 337 -4.96 -16.65 19.46
C ALA A 337 -5.74 -17.04 20.73
N CYS A 338 -6.15 -16.07 21.55
CA CYS A 338 -6.80 -16.28 22.85
C CYS A 338 -5.96 -17.03 23.90
N GLY A 339 -4.68 -17.30 23.63
CA GLY A 339 -3.85 -18.14 24.49
C GLY A 339 -3.18 -17.41 25.66
N ILE A 340 -2.98 -16.09 25.55
CA ILE A 340 -2.23 -15.29 26.52
C ILE A 340 -3.06 -14.05 26.91
N GLN A 341 -3.33 -13.90 28.20
CA GLN A 341 -3.93 -12.70 28.75
C GLN A 341 -2.82 -11.69 29.04
N SER A 342 -2.69 -10.68 28.18
CA SER A 342 -1.71 -9.60 28.30
C SER A 342 -2.35 -8.32 28.80
N SER A 343 -1.58 -7.45 29.46
CA SER A 343 -2.04 -6.14 29.89
C SER A 343 -2.24 -5.21 28.70
N LEU A 344 -3.26 -4.34 28.77
CA LEU A 344 -3.45 -3.24 27.82
C LEU A 344 -2.15 -2.45 27.67
N THR A 345 -1.65 -2.34 26.44
CA THR A 345 -0.37 -1.69 26.15
C THR A 345 -0.53 -0.59 25.11
N VAL A 346 0.01 0.59 25.42
CA VAL A 346 0.08 1.73 24.50
C VAL A 346 1.53 2.16 24.39
N GLN A 347 2.06 2.17 23.16
CA GLN A 347 3.44 2.54 22.90
C GLN A 347 3.56 4.07 22.82
N TRP A 348 4.35 4.63 23.71
CA TRP A 348 4.76 6.02 23.67
C TRP A 348 5.90 6.17 22.67
N SER A 349 5.60 6.49 21.41
CA SER A 349 6.61 6.77 20.39
C SER A 349 6.81 8.28 20.23
N PRO A 350 7.97 8.76 19.73
CA PRO A 350 8.22 10.18 19.49
C PRO A 350 7.13 10.83 18.63
N LEU A 351 6.65 10.15 17.58
CA LEU A 351 5.65 10.71 16.68
C LEU A 351 4.23 10.64 17.23
N SER A 352 3.82 9.49 17.76
CA SER A 352 2.45 9.30 18.26
C SER A 352 2.16 10.16 19.48
N SER A 353 3.13 10.29 20.39
CA SER A 353 3.01 11.14 21.57
C SER A 353 3.01 12.63 21.22
N LEU A 354 3.89 13.08 20.31
CA LEU A 354 3.96 14.48 19.90
C LEU A 354 2.71 14.90 19.12
N PHE A 355 2.15 14.02 18.27
CA PHE A 355 0.84 14.23 17.65
C PHE A 355 -0.25 14.39 18.70
N ALA A 356 -0.32 13.48 19.69
CA ALA A 356 -1.32 13.56 20.75
C ALA A 356 -1.22 14.88 21.54
N PHE A 357 0.00 15.35 21.81
CA PHE A 357 0.23 16.59 22.55
C PHE A 357 -0.09 17.85 21.74
N THR A 358 0.19 17.87 20.44
CA THR A 358 -0.13 19.01 19.55
C THR A 358 -1.63 19.16 19.28
N VAL A 359 -2.37 18.04 19.30
CA VAL A 359 -3.83 18.03 19.17
C VAL A 359 -4.55 18.30 20.50
N ALA A 360 -3.99 17.84 21.62
CA ALA A 360 -4.61 18.03 22.93
C ALA A 360 -4.52 19.50 23.39
N SER A 361 -5.68 20.11 23.63
CA SER A 361 -5.84 21.50 24.06
C SER A 361 -5.73 21.71 25.58
N GLN A 362 -5.66 20.65 26.39
CA GLN A 362 -5.70 20.71 27.86
C GLN A 362 -4.35 20.42 28.53
N ASN A 363 -4.18 20.92 29.77
CA ASN A 363 -3.05 20.59 30.65
C ASN A 363 -3.25 19.21 31.26
N ASN A 364 -2.39 18.26 30.91
CA ASN A 364 -2.62 16.85 31.18
C ASN A 364 -1.79 16.34 32.38
N SER A 365 -1.93 16.99 33.54
CA SER A 365 -1.21 16.57 34.77
C SER A 365 -1.61 15.18 35.28
N GLU A 366 -2.78 14.68 34.86
CA GLU A 366 -3.37 13.41 35.28
C GLU A 366 -3.09 12.23 34.31
N ILE A 367 -2.16 12.38 33.35
CA ILE A 367 -1.77 11.25 32.47
C ILE A 367 -1.13 10.15 33.31
N CYS A 368 -0.15 10.52 34.15
CA CYS A 368 0.66 9.56 34.89
C CYS A 368 -0.06 8.92 36.08
N SER A 369 -1.26 9.39 36.45
CA SER A 369 -2.12 8.68 37.41
C SER A 369 -2.85 7.47 36.81
N GLN A 370 -2.77 7.29 35.48
CA GLN A 370 -3.39 6.14 34.79
C GLN A 370 -2.42 4.99 34.59
N VAL A 371 -1.12 5.17 34.80
CA VAL A 371 -0.15 4.07 34.67
C VAL A 371 0.07 3.38 36.03
N PRO A 372 0.53 2.13 36.06
CA PRO A 372 0.85 1.43 37.30
C PRO A 372 1.94 2.16 38.08
N THR A 373 1.97 1.99 39.40
CA THR A 373 2.94 2.66 40.29
C THR A 373 4.40 2.49 39.86
N SER A 374 4.75 1.35 39.25
CA SER A 374 6.09 1.06 38.73
C SER A 374 6.49 1.91 37.51
N GLN A 375 5.54 2.49 36.79
CA GLN A 375 5.77 3.25 35.55
C GLN A 375 5.61 4.77 35.73
N ILE A 376 5.24 5.25 36.93
CA ILE A 376 4.94 6.67 37.17
C ILE A 376 6.14 7.58 36.87
N GLU A 377 7.35 7.24 37.34
CA GLU A 377 8.55 8.06 37.11
C GLU A 377 8.93 8.13 35.63
N LEU A 378 8.84 7.00 34.92
CA LEU A 378 9.06 6.93 33.47
C LEU A 378 8.02 7.75 32.71
N CYS A 379 6.76 7.71 33.14
CA CYS A 379 5.69 8.52 32.56
C CYS A 379 5.97 10.02 32.72
N PHE A 380 6.35 10.48 33.91
CA PHE A 380 6.65 11.90 34.10
C PHE A 380 7.83 12.36 33.23
N THR A 381 8.85 11.52 33.07
CA THR A 381 10.00 11.80 32.20
C THR A 381 9.57 11.90 30.73
N ALA A 382 8.78 10.94 30.24
CA ALA A 382 8.27 10.92 28.87
C ALA A 382 7.34 12.12 28.57
N VAL A 383 6.44 12.45 29.51
CA VAL A 383 5.52 13.60 29.42
C VAL A 383 6.30 14.91 29.39
N ALA A 384 7.29 15.08 30.28
CA ALA A 384 8.11 16.29 30.32
C ALA A 384 8.90 16.49 29.01
N ALA A 385 9.52 15.42 28.50
CA ALA A 385 10.23 15.42 27.23
C ALA A 385 9.33 15.73 26.02
N THR A 386 8.10 15.19 26.00
CA THR A 386 7.15 15.46 24.92
C THR A 386 6.62 16.89 24.99
N ASN A 387 6.39 17.41 26.21
CA ASN A 387 5.86 18.75 26.42
C ASN A 387 6.86 19.86 26.08
N SER A 388 8.17 19.63 26.31
CA SER A 388 9.20 20.58 25.87
C SER A 388 9.22 20.74 24.35
N MET A 389 9.01 19.63 23.63
CA MET A 389 8.94 19.59 22.17
C MET A 389 7.63 20.18 21.60
N LYS A 390 6.50 20.00 22.30
CA LYS A 390 5.21 20.59 21.92
C LYS A 390 5.30 22.10 21.67
N ASN A 391 6.08 22.82 22.48
CA ASN A 391 6.21 24.28 22.37
C ASN A 391 6.87 24.77 21.08
N VAL A 392 7.56 23.88 20.36
CA VAL A 392 8.22 24.18 19.08
C VAL A 392 7.26 24.01 17.91
N LEU A 393 6.21 23.19 18.05
CA LEU A 393 5.25 22.90 17.00
C LEU A 393 3.96 23.71 17.15
N PRO A 394 3.30 24.07 16.03
CA PRO A 394 1.98 24.68 16.08
C PRO A 394 0.92 23.71 16.62
N ILE A 395 -0.12 24.28 17.25
CA ILE A 395 -1.30 23.51 17.68
C ILE A 395 -2.07 23.07 16.44
N ILE A 396 -2.48 21.80 16.42
CA ILE A 396 -3.21 21.21 15.30
C ILE A 396 -4.70 21.21 15.63
N ASN A 397 -5.46 22.02 14.88
CA ASN A 397 -6.90 22.10 15.03
C ASN A 397 -7.58 20.86 14.44
N PHE A 398 -7.87 19.88 15.29
CA PHE A 398 -8.59 18.67 14.92
C PHE A 398 -9.84 18.48 15.80
N ALA A 399 -11.03 18.57 15.20
CA ALA A 399 -12.29 18.35 15.89
C ALA A 399 -12.54 16.85 16.07
N GLN A 400 -12.58 16.40 17.33
CA GLN A 400 -12.67 15.00 17.73
C GLN A 400 -14.11 14.44 17.78
N THR A 401 -15.13 15.25 17.48
CA THR A 401 -16.55 14.95 17.73
C THR A 401 -17.02 13.64 17.11
N ASP A 402 -16.57 13.37 15.89
CA ASP A 402 -17.00 12.22 15.08
C ASP A 402 -16.33 10.90 15.54
N LEU A 403 -15.35 10.96 16.45
CA LEU A 403 -14.55 9.82 16.93
C LEU A 403 -14.86 9.43 18.39
N THR A 404 -15.78 10.12 19.04
CA THR A 404 -16.13 9.91 20.45
C THR A 404 -16.78 8.56 20.74
N GLN A 405 -17.29 7.87 19.71
CA GLN A 405 -17.92 6.55 19.82
C GLN A 405 -16.91 5.41 19.91
N LEU A 406 -15.67 5.63 19.45
CA LEU A 406 -14.62 4.60 19.44
C LEU A 406 -14.17 4.29 20.87
N SER A 407 -14.17 3.00 21.22
CA SER A 407 -13.99 2.57 22.60
C SER A 407 -13.07 1.35 22.76
N LEU A 408 -12.61 1.15 23.98
CA LEU A 408 -12.03 -0.09 24.46
C LEU A 408 -13.11 -0.93 25.13
N MET A 409 -12.99 -2.24 25.07
CA MET A 409 -13.88 -3.19 25.73
C MET A 409 -13.11 -4.05 26.73
N GLN A 410 -13.77 -4.38 27.84
CA GLN A 410 -13.36 -5.36 28.83
C GLN A 410 -14.58 -6.17 29.28
N PHE A 411 -14.39 -7.47 29.47
CA PHE A 411 -15.32 -8.32 30.20
C PHE A 411 -15.10 -8.11 31.69
N VAL A 412 -16.02 -7.35 32.31
CA VAL A 412 -16.05 -6.99 33.72
C VAL A 412 -17.52 -6.99 34.17
N ALA A 413 -17.78 -7.20 35.46
CA ALA A 413 -19.14 -7.19 36.02
C ALA A 413 -19.89 -5.85 35.86
N GLU A 414 -19.17 -4.74 35.67
CA GLU A 414 -19.73 -3.40 35.44
C GLU A 414 -19.76 -3.02 33.93
N LYS A 415 -19.86 -1.72 33.60
CA LYS A 415 -19.80 -1.23 32.22
C LYS A 415 -18.46 -1.59 31.59
N GLY A 416 -18.50 -2.56 30.68
CA GLY A 416 -17.33 -3.07 29.99
C GLY A 416 -16.76 -2.19 28.88
N THR A 417 -17.40 -1.08 28.50
CA THR A 417 -16.90 -0.19 27.44
C THR A 417 -16.40 1.15 27.96
N TYR A 418 -15.26 1.59 27.43
CA TYR A 418 -14.61 2.86 27.77
C TYR A 418 -14.24 3.65 26.50
N PRO A 419 -14.88 4.80 26.22
CA PRO A 419 -14.53 5.64 25.08
C PRO A 419 -13.10 6.17 25.16
N ILE A 420 -12.30 6.04 24.10
CA ILE A 420 -10.86 6.34 24.15
C ILE A 420 -10.56 7.84 24.28
N LEU A 421 -11.50 8.71 23.92
CA LEU A 421 -11.34 10.16 24.00
C LEU A 421 -11.87 10.76 25.31
N ASN A 422 -12.32 9.92 26.25
CA ASN A 422 -12.82 10.38 27.54
C ASN A 422 -11.67 10.84 28.45
N PRO A 423 -11.71 12.08 29.00
CA PRO A 423 -10.71 12.52 29.96
C PRO A 423 -10.70 11.66 31.24
N PRO A 424 -9.53 11.42 31.86
CA PRO A 424 -8.21 11.92 31.47
C PRO A 424 -7.47 11.01 30.45
N PHE A 425 -8.10 9.96 29.92
CA PHE A 425 -7.47 8.96 29.02
C PHE A 425 -7.22 9.47 27.59
N THR A 426 -7.72 10.66 27.26
CA THR A 426 -7.68 11.26 25.92
C THR A 426 -6.30 11.24 25.26
N ILE A 427 -5.20 11.37 26.00
CA ILE A 427 -3.84 11.35 25.44
C ILE A 427 -3.46 9.96 24.92
N PHE A 428 -3.71 8.91 25.70
CA PHE A 428 -3.52 7.54 25.23
C PHE A 428 -4.47 7.23 24.06
N GLY A 429 -5.71 7.73 24.10
CA GLY A 429 -6.65 7.63 22.99
C GLY A 429 -6.15 8.30 21.71
N LEU A 430 -5.55 9.50 21.80
CA LEU A 430 -4.97 10.21 20.66
C LEU A 430 -3.74 9.51 20.08
N ILE A 431 -2.92 8.89 20.94
CA ILE A 431 -1.82 8.00 20.49
C ILE A 431 -2.39 6.84 19.67
N MET A 432 -3.44 6.18 20.18
CA MET A 432 -4.09 5.08 19.45
C MET A 432 -4.73 5.54 18.13
N LEU A 433 -5.29 6.75 18.07
CA LEU A 433 -5.82 7.33 16.82
C LEU A 433 -4.71 7.62 15.80
N TYR A 434 -3.56 8.12 16.24
CA TYR A 434 -2.40 8.27 15.35
C TYR A 434 -1.94 6.93 14.81
N GLU A 435 -1.84 5.91 15.67
CA GLU A 435 -1.47 4.55 15.28
C GLU A 435 -2.49 3.95 14.30
N TRP A 436 -3.79 4.22 14.47
CA TRP A 436 -4.81 3.83 13.49
C TRP A 436 -4.62 4.53 12.15
N ALA A 437 -4.36 5.84 12.15
CA ALA A 437 -4.07 6.60 10.93
C ALA A 437 -2.81 6.09 10.20
N MET A 438 -1.85 5.51 10.95
CA MET A 438 -0.63 4.89 10.44
C MET A 438 -0.78 3.40 10.07
N ASN A 439 -2.00 2.82 10.09
CA ASN A 439 -2.25 1.39 9.88
C ASN A 439 -1.57 0.45 10.89
N LEU A 440 -1.19 0.94 12.07
CA LEU A 440 -0.67 0.13 13.17
C LEU A 440 -1.79 -0.44 14.05
N ARG A 441 -2.97 0.17 13.99
CA ARG A 441 -4.23 -0.32 14.57
C ARG A 441 -5.32 -0.35 13.51
N GLU A 442 -6.40 -1.03 13.80
CA GLU A 442 -7.64 -0.98 13.02
C GLU A 442 -8.83 -0.69 13.93
N ALA A 443 -9.91 -0.21 13.33
CA ALA A 443 -11.18 0.00 14.01
C ALA A 443 -12.27 -0.83 13.33
N VAL A 444 -13.07 -1.50 14.15
CA VAL A 444 -14.11 -2.41 13.67
C VAL A 444 -15.37 -2.18 14.50
N SER A 445 -16.51 -2.12 13.82
CA SER A 445 -17.82 -2.06 14.45
C SER A 445 -18.40 -3.47 14.60
N PHE A 446 -18.74 -3.82 15.83
CA PHE A 446 -19.32 -5.12 16.19
C PHE A 446 -20.84 -4.96 16.28
N HIS A 447 -21.55 -5.41 15.25
CA HIS A 447 -23.00 -5.35 15.18
C HIS A 447 -23.60 -6.63 15.77
N ARG A 448 -24.05 -6.54 17.01
CA ARG A 448 -24.85 -7.58 17.66
C ARG A 448 -26.34 -7.23 17.54
N ASP A 449 -27.17 -8.18 17.95
CA ASP A 449 -28.62 -8.03 17.89
C ASP A 449 -29.16 -6.93 18.81
N ILE A 450 -28.53 -6.72 19.97
CA ILE A 450 -28.98 -5.72 20.95
C ILE A 450 -28.20 -4.41 20.83
N GLN A 451 -26.90 -4.49 20.54
CA GLN A 451 -26.04 -3.31 20.57
C GLN A 451 -24.92 -3.39 19.54
N THR A 452 -24.62 -2.24 18.95
CA THR A 452 -23.45 -2.03 18.11
C THR A 452 -22.36 -1.38 18.95
N ILE A 453 -21.13 -1.88 18.85
CA ILE A 453 -19.98 -1.32 19.58
C ILE A 453 -18.82 -1.11 18.62
N ASP A 454 -18.30 0.11 18.61
CA ASP A 454 -17.12 0.47 17.83
C ASP A 454 -15.87 0.32 18.69
N LEU A 455 -14.99 -0.58 18.27
CA LEU A 455 -13.78 -0.92 19.00
C LEU A 455 -12.54 -0.63 18.17
N ILE A 456 -11.49 -0.19 18.85
CA ILE A 456 -10.14 -0.07 18.30
C ILE A 456 -9.29 -1.27 18.73
N SER A 457 -8.49 -1.80 17.81
CA SER A 457 -7.65 -2.97 18.05
C SER A 457 -6.43 -2.63 18.92
N LYS A 458 -5.74 -3.67 19.38
CA LYS A 458 -4.34 -3.55 19.85
C LYS A 458 -3.43 -3.05 18.72
N ALA A 459 -2.27 -2.52 19.08
CA ALA A 459 -1.23 -2.19 18.10
C ALA A 459 -0.61 -3.48 17.56
N TYR A 460 -0.48 -3.57 16.24
CA TYR A 460 0.17 -4.70 15.60
C TYR A 460 1.65 -4.40 15.37
N PRO A 461 2.56 -5.35 15.66
CA PRO A 461 3.96 -5.20 15.30
C PRO A 461 4.11 -5.16 13.78
N THR A 462 5.06 -4.37 13.30
CA THR A 462 5.41 -4.32 11.88
C THR A 462 6.00 -5.65 11.42
N VAL A 463 5.71 -6.03 10.17
CA VAL A 463 6.21 -7.26 9.56
C VAL A 463 7.32 -6.93 8.56
N GLU A 464 8.38 -7.72 8.52
CA GLU A 464 9.42 -7.57 7.51
C GLU A 464 8.88 -7.93 6.12
N SER A 465 9.15 -7.06 5.15
CA SER A 465 8.80 -7.26 3.74
C SER A 465 9.68 -8.34 3.12
N SER A 466 9.05 -9.28 2.41
CA SER A 466 9.76 -10.25 1.56
C SER A 466 10.05 -9.71 0.14
N ALA A 467 9.95 -8.40 -0.07
CA ALA A 467 10.14 -7.77 -1.38
C ALA A 467 11.55 -8.00 -1.92
N ILE A 468 11.64 -8.47 -3.16
CA ILE A 468 12.91 -8.73 -3.83
C ILE A 468 13.35 -7.45 -4.55
N PRO A 469 14.54 -6.89 -4.25
CA PRO A 469 15.06 -5.72 -4.97
C PRO A 469 15.34 -6.06 -6.43
N ILE A 470 15.30 -5.05 -7.30
CA ILE A 470 15.67 -5.22 -8.72
C ILE A 470 17.15 -5.64 -8.77
N SER A 471 17.46 -6.69 -9.53
CA SER A 471 18.80 -7.29 -9.59
C SER A 471 19.86 -6.27 -10.04
N THR A 472 20.92 -6.11 -9.25
CA THR A 472 22.07 -5.23 -9.54
C THR A 472 22.92 -5.71 -10.71
N SER A 473 22.70 -6.96 -11.16
CA SER A 473 23.44 -7.61 -12.25
C SER A 473 23.51 -6.77 -13.53
N PHE A 474 22.43 -6.05 -13.88
CA PHE A 474 22.44 -5.19 -15.07
C PHE A 474 23.29 -3.93 -14.88
N ARG A 475 23.33 -3.33 -13.68
CA ARG A 475 24.24 -2.21 -13.37
C ARG A 475 25.69 -2.67 -13.40
N GLU A 476 25.98 -3.81 -12.79
CA GLU A 476 27.33 -4.39 -12.77
C GLU A 476 27.79 -4.71 -14.19
N TYR A 477 26.92 -5.29 -15.02
CA TYR A 477 27.17 -5.54 -16.43
C TYR A 477 27.48 -4.24 -17.19
N LEU A 478 26.64 -3.21 -17.07
CA LEU A 478 26.85 -1.93 -17.74
C LEU A 478 28.13 -1.23 -17.29
N TRP A 479 28.43 -1.26 -15.99
CA TRP A 479 29.66 -0.70 -15.44
C TRP A 479 30.89 -1.46 -15.94
N GLN A 480 30.84 -2.79 -16.01
CA GLN A 480 31.91 -3.61 -16.57
C GLN A 480 32.12 -3.32 -18.07
N CYS A 481 31.04 -3.21 -18.85
CA CYS A 481 31.13 -2.82 -20.26
C CYS A 481 31.77 -1.43 -20.42
N ALA A 482 31.36 -0.44 -19.62
CA ALA A 482 31.94 0.90 -19.63
C ALA A 482 33.43 0.90 -19.22
N ALA A 483 33.80 0.13 -18.20
CA ALA A 483 35.18 0.00 -17.75
C ALA A 483 36.08 -0.66 -18.82
N ILE A 484 35.63 -1.77 -19.40
CA ILE A 484 36.38 -2.50 -20.45
C ILE A 484 36.55 -1.63 -21.69
N THR A 485 35.51 -0.94 -22.13
CA THR A 485 35.58 -0.03 -23.29
C THR A 485 36.53 1.14 -23.02
N THR A 486 36.47 1.74 -21.83
CA THR A 486 37.38 2.84 -21.44
C THR A 486 38.85 2.38 -21.44
N VAL A 487 39.13 1.23 -20.82
CA VAL A 487 40.49 0.67 -20.79
C VAL A 487 41.00 0.35 -22.20
N GLY A 488 40.15 -0.26 -23.05
CA GLY A 488 40.48 -0.54 -24.44
C GLY A 488 40.81 0.72 -25.23
N LEU A 489 40.05 1.81 -25.02
CA LEU A 489 40.29 3.08 -25.71
C LEU A 489 41.53 3.80 -25.22
N CYS A 490 41.81 3.77 -23.91
CA CYS A 490 43.07 4.26 -23.37
C CYS A 490 44.25 3.52 -24.00
N PHE A 491 44.16 2.20 -24.16
CA PHE A 491 45.20 1.41 -24.81
C PHE A 491 45.40 1.81 -26.28
N VAL A 492 44.32 1.94 -27.05
CA VAL A 492 44.39 2.38 -28.47
C VAL A 492 44.95 3.79 -28.57
N ALA A 493 44.53 4.71 -27.71
CA ALA A 493 45.03 6.08 -27.69
C ALA A 493 46.54 6.15 -27.40
N ILE A 494 47.03 5.37 -26.42
CA ILE A 494 48.46 5.26 -26.11
C ILE A 494 49.23 4.65 -27.29
N LEU A 495 48.68 3.62 -27.93
CA LEU A 495 49.29 2.99 -29.12
C LEU A 495 49.38 3.98 -30.28
N MET A 496 48.31 4.72 -30.56
CA MET A 496 48.29 5.74 -31.62
C MET A 496 49.26 6.89 -31.31
N ALA A 497 49.33 7.35 -30.06
CA ALA A 497 50.27 8.39 -29.64
C ALA A 497 51.73 7.93 -29.78
N THR A 498 52.03 6.68 -29.40
CA THR A 498 53.39 6.12 -29.55
C THR A 498 53.77 5.95 -31.02
N LEU A 499 52.87 5.43 -31.85
CA LEU A 499 53.07 5.34 -33.30
C LEU A 499 53.25 6.71 -33.96
N TRP A 500 52.47 7.72 -33.56
CA TRP A 500 52.61 9.09 -34.06
C TRP A 500 53.97 9.70 -33.70
N LEU A 501 54.43 9.50 -32.45
CA LEU A 501 55.75 9.95 -32.00
C LEU A 501 56.90 9.29 -32.77
N ILE A 502 56.74 8.02 -33.16
CA ILE A 502 57.75 7.25 -33.90
C ILE A 502 57.78 7.62 -35.39
N TYR A 503 56.62 7.70 -36.05
CA TYR A 503 56.53 7.80 -37.51
C TYR A 503 56.26 9.22 -38.06
N ARG A 504 55.80 10.17 -37.23
CA ARG A 504 55.49 11.57 -37.60
C ARG A 504 54.88 11.75 -39.00
N PRO A 505 53.72 11.15 -39.30
CA PRO A 505 53.08 11.27 -40.60
C PRO A 505 52.68 12.72 -40.89
N LYS A 506 52.95 13.20 -42.12
CA LYS A 506 52.65 14.59 -42.56
C LYS A 506 51.20 14.84 -42.96
N HIS A 507 50.41 13.79 -43.18
CA HIS A 507 48.97 13.87 -43.41
C HIS A 507 48.27 12.80 -42.60
N SER A 508 47.36 13.22 -41.73
CA SER A 508 46.53 12.33 -40.92
C SER A 508 45.07 12.73 -41.11
N GLU A 509 44.40 12.13 -42.08
CA GLU A 509 42.94 12.06 -42.08
C GLU A 509 42.57 11.03 -41.01
N CYS A 510 42.34 11.52 -39.79
CA CYS A 510 41.95 10.67 -38.67
C CYS A 510 40.47 10.32 -38.84
N MET A 511 40.17 9.32 -39.66
CA MET A 511 38.82 8.75 -39.70
C MET A 511 38.67 7.85 -38.47
N VAL A 512 38.10 8.43 -37.42
CA VAL A 512 37.92 7.80 -36.11
C VAL A 512 36.94 6.62 -36.23
N CYS A 513 37.46 5.42 -36.41
CA CYS A 513 36.74 4.17 -36.16
C CYS A 513 36.94 3.75 -34.70
N ILE A 514 36.59 4.63 -33.76
CA ILE A 514 36.43 4.22 -32.37
C ILE A 514 35.09 3.50 -32.25
N GLY A 515 35.15 2.29 -31.68
CA GLY A 515 34.00 1.45 -31.44
C GLY A 515 32.86 2.25 -30.80
N ARG A 516 31.67 2.04 -31.36
CA ARG A 516 30.40 2.73 -31.12
C ARG A 516 29.68 2.49 -29.77
N PRO A 517 30.20 1.77 -28.73
CA PRO A 517 29.48 1.63 -27.46
C PRO A 517 29.31 2.92 -26.65
N ILE A 518 30.18 3.94 -26.79
CA ILE A 518 30.12 5.16 -25.95
C ILE A 518 28.94 6.07 -26.33
N LEU A 519 28.47 6.00 -27.58
CA LEU A 519 27.32 6.79 -28.05
C LEU A 519 26.09 6.58 -27.19
N PHE A 520 25.79 5.31 -26.93
CA PHE A 520 24.67 4.94 -26.08
C PHE A 520 24.86 5.45 -24.65
N ILE A 521 26.09 5.42 -24.13
CA ILE A 521 26.39 5.88 -22.76
C ILE A 521 26.23 7.42 -22.65
N GLY A 522 26.71 8.18 -23.64
CA GLY A 522 26.59 9.64 -23.67
C GLY A 522 25.14 10.12 -23.79
N ILE A 523 24.37 9.49 -24.69
CA ILE A 523 22.94 9.73 -24.85
C ILE A 523 22.19 9.41 -23.53
N TRP A 524 22.55 8.32 -22.85
CA TRP A 524 21.91 7.97 -21.57
C TRP A 524 22.20 8.98 -20.48
N LEU A 525 23.44 9.51 -20.41
CA LEU A 525 23.85 10.48 -19.41
C LEU A 525 23.14 11.84 -19.59
N LEU A 526 22.76 12.16 -20.83
CA LEU A 526 21.98 13.36 -21.16
C LEU A 526 20.48 13.22 -20.88
N ASN A 527 19.94 12.03 -21.10
CA ASN A 527 18.51 11.77 -20.87
C ASN A 527 18.18 11.34 -19.45
N THR A 528 19.17 11.27 -18.55
CA THR A 528 18.95 10.95 -17.13
C THR A 528 19.49 12.05 -16.23
N SER A 529 18.62 12.62 -15.39
CA SER A 529 19.05 13.52 -14.32
C SER A 529 19.57 12.72 -13.11
N PRO A 530 20.64 13.16 -12.45
CA PRO A 530 21.13 12.52 -11.23
C PRO A 530 20.09 12.70 -10.11
N LEU A 531 19.92 11.66 -9.31
CA LEU A 531 19.08 11.66 -8.13
C LEU A 531 19.94 11.22 -6.95
N GLU A 532 20.19 12.15 -6.02
CA GLU A 532 20.98 11.90 -4.83
C GLU A 532 20.07 11.85 -3.61
N LEU A 533 20.37 10.92 -2.71
CA LEU A 533 19.71 10.85 -1.41
C LEU A 533 20.45 11.78 -0.44
N VAL A 534 19.73 12.77 0.11
CA VAL A 534 20.27 13.67 1.12
C VAL A 534 19.60 13.36 2.45
N GLN A 535 20.41 13.11 3.47
CA GLN A 535 19.95 12.98 4.84
C GLN A 535 20.17 14.30 5.58
N SER A 536 19.07 14.93 5.99
CA SER A 536 19.09 16.15 6.80
C SER A 536 18.97 15.78 8.28
N HIS A 537 19.98 16.15 9.07
CA HIS A 537 19.99 16.05 10.54
C HIS A 537 19.72 14.65 11.11
N GLY A 538 19.94 13.57 10.33
CA GLY A 538 19.71 12.18 10.76
C GLY A 538 18.24 11.78 10.92
N LEU A 539 17.29 12.71 10.79
CA LEU A 539 15.86 12.49 10.99
C LEU A 539 15.04 12.52 9.70
N ILE A 540 15.56 13.17 8.65
CA ILE A 540 14.82 13.39 7.41
C ILE A 540 15.66 12.90 6.24
N THR A 541 15.07 12.08 5.38
CA THR A 541 15.67 11.67 4.11
C THR A 541 14.80 12.13 2.95
N HIS A 542 15.38 12.89 2.02
CA HIS A 542 14.70 13.38 0.83
C HIS A 542 15.61 13.24 -0.39
N PHE A 543 15.00 13.24 -1.58
CA PHE A 543 15.76 13.25 -2.82
C PHE A 543 16.10 14.68 -3.23
N LYS A 544 17.31 14.85 -3.73
CA LYS A 544 17.75 16.07 -4.39
C LYS A 544 18.27 15.72 -5.77
N SER A 545 17.86 16.48 -6.78
CA SER A 545 18.47 16.40 -8.12
C SER A 545 19.41 17.59 -8.30
N PRO A 546 20.73 17.43 -8.09
CA PRO A 546 21.66 18.49 -8.38
C PRO A 546 21.74 18.73 -9.89
N PRO A 547 21.89 19.99 -10.35
CA PRO A 547 22.13 20.25 -11.76
C PRO A 547 23.42 19.57 -12.21
N LEU A 548 23.45 19.04 -13.43
CA LEU A 548 24.69 18.51 -14.00
C LEU A 548 25.74 19.63 -14.02
N ALA A 549 26.97 19.29 -13.67
CA ALA A 549 28.07 20.25 -13.75
C ALA A 549 28.27 20.68 -15.20
N TRP A 550 28.50 21.98 -15.43
CA TRP A 550 28.55 22.56 -16.77
C TRP A 550 29.51 21.81 -17.73
N TYR A 551 30.64 21.31 -17.22
CA TYR A 551 31.61 20.55 -18.01
C TYR A 551 31.11 19.15 -18.40
N GLN A 552 30.30 18.50 -17.55
CA GLN A 552 29.67 17.22 -17.87
C GLN A 552 28.61 17.41 -18.95
N THR A 553 27.84 18.50 -18.88
CA THR A 553 26.85 18.85 -19.91
C THR A 553 27.51 19.09 -21.27
N ILE A 554 28.60 19.86 -21.31
CA ILE A 554 29.35 20.13 -22.56
C ILE A 554 29.93 18.83 -23.14
N LEU A 555 30.54 18.00 -22.29
CA LEU A 555 31.12 16.72 -22.69
C LEU A 555 30.03 15.77 -23.20
N ALA A 556 28.93 15.63 -22.48
CA ALA A 556 27.86 14.74 -22.86
C ALA A 556 27.16 15.23 -24.14
N ALA A 557 26.94 16.54 -24.30
CA ALA A 557 26.44 17.12 -25.56
C ALA A 557 27.37 16.87 -26.75
N SER A 558 28.68 16.77 -26.53
CA SER A 558 29.62 16.41 -27.60
C SER A 558 29.40 14.97 -28.10
N GLU A 559 28.93 14.06 -27.25
CA GLU A 559 28.61 12.68 -27.67
C GLU A 559 27.38 12.62 -28.60
N LEU A 560 26.47 13.61 -28.55
CA LEU A 560 25.36 13.70 -29.51
C LEU A 560 25.82 14.02 -30.93
N THR A 561 26.99 14.63 -31.11
CA THR A 561 27.49 15.02 -32.44
C THR A 561 27.80 13.81 -33.33
N TRP A 562 28.02 12.64 -32.73
CA TRP A 562 28.18 11.39 -33.47
C TRP A 562 26.94 10.96 -34.24
N CYS A 563 25.73 11.30 -33.78
CA CYS A 563 24.50 11.06 -34.55
C CYS A 563 24.51 11.87 -35.86
N VAL A 564 25.00 13.12 -35.79
CA VAL A 564 25.16 13.99 -36.95
C VAL A 564 26.19 13.40 -37.92
N PHE A 565 27.29 12.83 -37.42
CA PHE A 565 28.26 12.13 -38.27
C PHE A 565 27.66 10.89 -38.94
N ILE A 566 26.84 10.10 -38.25
CA ILE A 566 26.15 8.95 -38.87
C ILE A 566 25.23 9.42 -40.00
N VAL A 567 24.49 10.51 -39.80
CA VAL A 567 23.65 11.10 -40.85
C VAL A 567 24.52 11.60 -42.01
N HIS A 568 25.62 12.29 -41.75
CA HIS A 568 26.54 12.71 -42.81
C HIS A 568 27.09 11.52 -43.59
N ASP A 569 27.51 10.44 -42.93
CA ASP A 569 27.99 9.22 -43.58
C ASP A 569 26.91 8.57 -44.45
N LEU A 570 25.68 8.46 -43.91
CA LEU A 570 24.54 7.88 -44.63
C LEU A 570 24.12 8.73 -45.83
N PHE A 571 24.18 10.06 -45.76
CA PHE A 571 23.77 10.93 -46.87
C PHE A 571 24.92 11.36 -47.78
N SER A 572 26.17 11.06 -47.40
CA SER A 572 27.38 11.42 -48.15
C SER A 572 27.37 10.93 -49.61
N PHE A 573 26.72 9.79 -49.89
CA PHE A 573 26.61 9.28 -51.25
C PHE A 573 25.67 10.12 -52.14
N LEU A 574 24.70 10.81 -51.53
CA LEU A 574 23.75 11.71 -52.20
C LEU A 574 24.33 13.11 -52.33
N THR A 575 24.89 13.65 -51.26
CA THR A 575 25.38 15.04 -51.18
C THR A 575 26.81 15.21 -51.70
N GLN A 576 27.60 14.12 -51.76
CA GLN A 576 28.95 14.07 -52.31
C GLN A 576 29.83 15.25 -51.89
N GLN A 577 30.14 16.16 -52.82
CA GLN A 577 31.02 17.30 -52.65
C GLN A 577 30.46 18.36 -51.69
N TYR A 578 29.13 18.45 -51.58
CA TYR A 578 28.45 19.39 -50.69
C TYR A 578 28.58 19.00 -49.21
N THR A 579 28.78 17.71 -48.91
CA THR A 579 29.00 17.20 -47.55
C THR A 579 30.13 17.94 -46.84
N LYS A 580 31.20 18.28 -47.57
CA LYS A 580 32.36 18.98 -47.02
C LYS A 580 32.05 20.43 -46.61
N LEU A 581 31.05 21.06 -47.24
CA LEU A 581 30.68 22.45 -46.98
C LEU A 581 29.82 22.56 -45.72
N TYR A 582 28.76 21.75 -45.62
CA TYR A 582 27.81 21.90 -44.51
C TYR A 582 28.17 21.07 -43.27
N ALA A 583 28.96 19.99 -43.39
CA ALA A 583 29.15 19.05 -42.28
C ALA A 583 29.80 19.65 -41.03
N SER A 584 30.73 20.61 -41.19
CA SER A 584 31.37 21.28 -40.06
C SER A 584 30.40 22.22 -39.34
N ASP A 585 29.72 23.07 -40.11
CA ASP A 585 28.82 24.09 -39.57
C ASP A 585 27.57 23.47 -38.95
N SER A 586 27.01 22.43 -39.56
CA SER A 586 25.85 21.70 -39.03
C SER A 586 26.18 20.99 -37.71
N THR A 587 27.40 20.43 -37.58
CA THR A 587 27.84 19.73 -36.36
C THR A 587 28.03 20.70 -35.20
N HIS A 588 28.71 21.83 -35.44
CA HIS A 588 28.92 22.86 -34.41
C HIS A 588 27.60 23.53 -33.99
N LEU A 589 26.71 23.82 -34.95
CA LEU A 589 25.40 24.38 -34.66
C LEU A 589 24.57 23.41 -33.82
N THR A 590 24.52 22.13 -34.21
CA THR A 590 23.78 21.10 -33.47
C THR A 590 24.31 20.95 -32.05
N TRP A 591 25.63 20.98 -31.87
CA TRP A 591 26.26 20.90 -30.55
C TRP A 591 25.89 22.09 -29.67
N LEU A 592 25.94 23.32 -30.19
CA LEU A 592 25.53 24.53 -29.47
C LEU A 592 24.05 24.50 -29.10
N VAL A 593 23.18 24.10 -30.04
CA VAL A 593 21.74 23.97 -29.79
C VAL A 593 21.47 22.92 -28.72
N ALA A 594 22.14 21.77 -28.76
CA ALA A 594 22.01 20.73 -27.74
C ALA A 594 22.42 21.23 -26.35
N ILE A 595 23.55 21.95 -26.24
CA ILE A 595 23.99 22.56 -24.97
C ILE A 595 22.93 23.52 -24.43
N ILE A 596 22.45 24.45 -25.28
CA ILE A 596 21.44 25.44 -24.88
C ILE A 596 20.16 24.74 -24.43
N TRP A 597 19.71 23.73 -25.16
CA TRP A 597 18.50 22.97 -24.85
C TRP A 597 18.57 22.30 -23.47
N ILE A 598 19.70 21.65 -23.15
CA ILE A 598 19.90 20.97 -21.86
C ILE A 598 19.91 21.98 -20.70
N PHE A 599 20.48 23.17 -20.89
CA PHE A 599 20.47 24.22 -19.87
C PHE A 599 19.10 24.88 -19.68
N VAL A 600 18.34 25.07 -20.76
CA VAL A 600 17.03 25.73 -20.71
C VAL A 600 15.93 24.78 -20.20
N SER A 601 16.00 23.50 -20.55
CA SER A 601 14.98 22.50 -20.21
C SER A 601 15.62 21.22 -19.67
N PRO A 602 16.12 21.21 -18.42
CA PRO A 602 16.65 19.99 -17.81
C PRO A 602 15.55 18.94 -17.66
N GLN A 603 15.94 17.66 -17.78
CA GLN A 603 15.03 16.54 -17.61
C GLN A 603 14.44 16.55 -16.18
N GLN A 604 13.11 16.47 -16.10
CA GLN A 604 12.38 16.38 -14.83
C GLN A 604 11.95 14.93 -14.57
N HIS A 605 11.91 14.55 -13.29
CA HIS A 605 11.34 13.28 -12.88
C HIS A 605 9.83 13.40 -12.81
N HIS A 606 9.12 12.54 -13.53
CA HIS A 606 7.67 12.50 -13.45
C HIS A 606 7.25 11.30 -12.60
N VAL A 607 6.58 11.58 -11.47
CA VAL A 607 6.09 10.54 -10.56
C VAL A 607 4.57 10.63 -10.48
N ARG A 608 3.93 9.49 -10.77
CA ARG A 608 2.48 9.32 -10.71
C ARG A 608 2.14 8.19 -9.74
N LEU A 609 1.13 8.44 -8.90
CA LEU A 609 0.56 7.48 -7.99
C LEU A 609 -0.79 7.03 -8.54
N GLU A 610 -0.85 5.80 -9.02
CA GLU A 610 -2.06 5.20 -9.55
C GLU A 610 -2.14 3.77 -9.05
N ARG A 611 -3.13 3.51 -8.19
CA ARG A 611 -3.34 2.21 -7.57
C ARG A 611 -4.40 1.43 -8.33
N ASN A 612 -3.97 0.35 -8.96
CA ASN A 612 -4.83 -0.66 -9.57
C ASN A 612 -4.54 -2.01 -8.90
N CYS A 613 -5.52 -2.49 -8.14
CA CYS A 613 -5.44 -3.72 -7.37
C CYS A 613 -6.41 -4.77 -7.93
N GLN A 614 -6.02 -6.04 -7.86
CA GLN A 614 -6.84 -7.17 -8.29
C GLN A 614 -6.82 -8.27 -7.23
N TYR A 615 -7.93 -9.00 -7.12
CA TYR A 615 -8.03 -10.19 -6.28
C TYR A 615 -7.39 -11.39 -6.98
N ILE A 616 -6.67 -12.20 -6.21
CA ILE A 616 -6.32 -13.56 -6.54
C ILE A 616 -7.01 -14.44 -5.49
N ASP A 617 -7.92 -15.30 -5.96
CA ASP A 617 -8.75 -16.21 -5.14
C ASP A 617 -9.46 -15.51 -3.95
N MET A 618 -10.12 -14.37 -4.19
CA MET A 618 -10.91 -13.56 -3.23
C MET A 618 -10.22 -13.11 -1.94
N ASP A 619 -9.85 -14.04 -1.06
CA ASP A 619 -9.27 -13.83 0.26
C ASP A 619 -7.81 -14.30 0.37
N PHE A 620 -7.25 -14.93 -0.69
CA PHE A 620 -5.88 -15.45 -0.67
C PHE A 620 -4.81 -14.38 -0.86
N GLU A 621 -4.86 -13.61 -1.96
CA GLU A 621 -3.84 -12.62 -2.29
C GLU A 621 -4.42 -11.40 -3.02
N ILE A 622 -3.87 -10.23 -2.75
CA ILE A 622 -4.11 -9.00 -3.48
C ILE A 622 -2.83 -8.58 -4.19
N VAL A 623 -2.92 -8.34 -5.50
CA VAL A 623 -1.82 -7.81 -6.29
C VAL A 623 -2.16 -6.40 -6.75
N CYS A 624 -1.29 -5.44 -6.41
CA CYS A 624 -1.45 -4.04 -6.73
C CYS A 624 -0.27 -3.50 -7.55
N THR A 625 -0.60 -2.77 -8.62
CA THR A 625 0.31 -1.83 -9.27
C THR A 625 -0.05 -0.44 -8.77
N SER A 626 0.90 0.32 -8.23
CA SER A 626 0.59 1.48 -7.36
C SER A 626 1.24 2.79 -7.75
N GLY A 627 1.99 2.80 -8.84
CA GLY A 627 2.61 4.01 -9.31
C GLY A 627 3.52 3.79 -10.50
N TYR A 628 3.90 4.92 -11.06
CA TYR A 628 4.75 5.05 -12.22
C TYR A 628 5.81 6.11 -11.93
N VAL A 629 7.09 5.73 -12.01
CA VAL A 629 8.22 6.64 -11.90
C VAL A 629 8.89 6.71 -13.26
N GLN A 630 8.91 7.88 -13.87
CA GLN A 630 9.65 8.12 -15.10
C GLN A 630 10.96 8.83 -14.77
N ILE A 631 12.07 8.15 -15.08
CA ILE A 631 13.43 8.66 -14.89
C ILE A 631 14.06 8.82 -16.28
N GLY A 632 13.90 10.01 -16.84
CA GLY A 632 14.31 10.33 -18.20
C GLY A 632 13.20 10.11 -19.23
N SER A 633 13.43 10.55 -20.47
CA SER A 633 12.45 10.46 -21.56
C SER A 633 13.09 9.89 -22.82
N TYR A 634 12.48 8.83 -23.37
CA TYR A 634 12.84 8.28 -24.69
C TYR A 634 12.30 9.16 -25.83
N LEU A 635 11.32 10.04 -25.57
CA LEU A 635 10.75 10.93 -26.58
C LEU A 635 11.70 12.09 -26.89
N LEU A 636 12.53 12.50 -25.93
CA LEU A 636 13.58 13.50 -26.17
C LEU A 636 14.64 12.96 -27.15
N ASP A 637 14.93 11.65 -27.11
CA ASP A 637 15.82 11.01 -28.09
C ASP A 637 15.27 11.14 -29.51
N LEU A 638 13.97 10.91 -29.67
CA LEU A 638 13.32 11.08 -30.96
C LEU A 638 13.29 12.56 -31.37
N GLU A 639 12.90 13.48 -30.49
CA GLU A 639 12.84 14.90 -30.83
C GLU A 639 14.20 15.53 -31.14
N LEU A 640 15.27 15.14 -30.43
CA LEU A 640 16.65 15.55 -30.71
C LEU A 640 17.11 14.99 -32.06
N VAL A 641 16.84 13.72 -32.35
CA VAL A 641 17.14 13.11 -33.66
C VAL A 641 16.31 13.75 -34.78
N TRP A 642 15.05 14.09 -34.53
CA TRP A 642 14.16 14.77 -35.47
C TRP A 642 14.57 16.22 -35.73
N HIS A 643 14.96 16.99 -34.71
CA HIS A 643 15.48 18.35 -34.89
C HIS A 643 16.83 18.33 -35.62
N GLN A 644 17.68 17.32 -35.38
CA GLN A 644 18.90 17.10 -36.16
C GLN A 644 18.62 16.84 -37.66
N HIS A 645 17.57 16.07 -37.97
CA HIS A 645 17.10 15.90 -39.36
C HIS A 645 16.57 17.20 -39.98
N PHE A 646 15.88 18.03 -39.19
CA PHE A 646 15.36 19.31 -39.67
C PHE A 646 16.47 20.32 -39.99
N PHE A 647 17.51 20.42 -39.14
CA PHE A 647 18.63 21.33 -39.37
C PHE A 647 19.56 20.89 -40.51
N THR A 648 19.73 19.58 -40.72
CA THR A 648 20.48 19.05 -41.88
C THR A 648 19.76 19.27 -43.22
N MET A 649 18.42 19.24 -43.23
CA MET A 649 17.63 19.65 -44.40
C MET A 649 17.61 21.17 -44.59
N TRP A 650 17.48 21.95 -43.52
CA TRP A 650 17.39 23.41 -43.58
C TRP A 650 18.69 24.08 -44.07
N SER A 651 19.88 23.51 -43.76
CA SER A 651 21.14 23.99 -44.34
C SER A 651 21.25 23.72 -45.85
N SER A 652 20.63 22.64 -46.34
CA SER A 652 20.61 22.32 -47.78
C SER A 652 19.65 23.20 -48.59
N ASP A 653 18.59 23.71 -47.97
CA ASP A 653 17.63 24.63 -48.60
C ASP A 653 18.16 26.07 -48.69
N TRP A 654 19.01 26.50 -47.74
CA TRP A 654 19.69 27.80 -47.82
C TRP A 654 20.69 27.87 -48.99
N ASP A 655 21.40 26.78 -49.26
CA ASP A 655 22.36 26.73 -50.38
C ASP A 655 21.65 26.62 -51.74
N THR A 656 20.47 25.99 -51.83
CA THR A 656 19.70 25.95 -53.08
C THR A 656 19.00 27.28 -53.40
N GLN A 657 18.64 28.09 -52.39
CA GLN A 657 18.06 29.42 -52.62
C GLN A 657 19.10 30.54 -52.88
N MET A 658 20.35 30.41 -52.42
CA MET A 658 21.41 31.36 -52.81
C MET A 658 21.88 31.19 -54.26
N PHE A 659 21.66 30.03 -54.89
CA PHE A 659 22.05 29.78 -56.28
C PHE A 659 20.93 30.01 -57.32
N GLN A 660 19.78 30.57 -56.92
CA GLN A 660 18.73 31.10 -57.82
C GLN A 660 18.73 32.64 -57.94
N LYS A 661 19.80 33.34 -57.54
CA LYS A 661 19.99 34.77 -57.82
C LYS A 661 21.33 35.10 -58.45
#